data_AF-A0A418ZUK5-F1
#
_entry.id   AF-A0A418ZUK5-F1
#
_cell.length_a   1.000
_cell.length_b   1.000
_cell.length_c   1.000
_cell.angle_alpha   90.00
_cell.angle_beta   90.00
_cell.angle_gamma   90.00
#
_symmetry.space_group_name_H-M   'P 1'
#
loop_
_entity.id
_entity.type
_entity.pdbx_description
1 polymer ?
#
loop_
_entity_poly.entity_id
_entity_poly.type
_entity_poly.pdbx_seq_one_letter_code
_entity_poly.pdbx_strand_id
1 'polypeptide(L)'
;MSSISESRGQGGETHQTGGEALTTNHGVPISDNQNSLRAGSRGPTLLEDFVLREKIFHFDHERIPERIVHARGSGAHGYFECTDPIPELTRAGVLANPGKTPVFVRFSTVAGGAGSVDTPRDVRGFAVKFYTEEGNWDLVGNNIPVFFIQDAIKFPDLIHSVKMESDKGYPQAASAHDTFWDFVSLMPESMHMIMWAMSDRGIPRSLRMIEGFGVHTFRLVNAEGKSTFVKFHWKPRLGLQSQVWNEAVKTAGANQDYHRQDLWEAIEAGDFPEWDLAIQTFDAEWAEKQPYDVLDATKLIPEEDIPVRIVGKLVLDRNPDNFFAETEQVAFLPTNVVPGIDFTDDPLLQGRLFSYLDTQKSRLGTTNFHQIPVNAPKCPMHNFQRDGMMQMAVPKGRANYEPNSLDQAGEDPGPRESEQGFATVKSMTDLGNQPDQKLRVRSEKFADHYSQARLFYRSQTDVEQRHIADAITFELSKVGLGHVIQRILGHLRVIDEDLAAMVAEGLAEDLPEAAKPFREPIDMAPSDALSIAKSAKYTMKGRKVGILIGQSGDQSKADALKSALEAEGATVELIAKERGRAEAQLAGSPSVLYDAVALVLGEEDGRKMAKYKPAIDFVSDAFAHAKAIGTDGAAQPLLDAAGVEKDEGVVDLDPAGFVKAASRRYYAREEALW
;
A
#
# COMPACT_ATOMS: atom_id res chain seq x y z
N MET A 1 -35.82 2.78 19.52
CA MET A 1 -35.97 2.43 18.08
C MET A 1 -37.45 2.58 17.74
N SER A 2 -37.80 3.49 16.83
CA SER A 2 -39.16 3.52 16.28
C SER A 2 -39.41 2.21 15.54
N SER A 3 -40.55 1.57 15.77
CA SER A 3 -40.93 0.36 15.04
C SER A 3 -41.11 0.69 13.55
N ILE A 4 -40.38 0.00 12.68
CA ILE A 4 -40.62 0.02 11.24
C ILE A 4 -41.84 -0.85 10.96
N SER A 5 -42.83 -0.33 10.23
CA SER A 5 -43.97 -1.08 9.73
C SER A 5 -43.81 -1.41 8.25
N GLU A 6 -44.16 -2.64 7.89
CA GLU A 6 -44.12 -3.14 6.52
C GLU A 6 -45.52 -3.29 5.95
N SER A 7 -45.69 -2.85 4.71
CA SER A 7 -46.90 -3.06 3.91
C SER A 7 -46.53 -3.38 2.47
N ARG A 8 -47.46 -3.94 1.70
CA ARG A 8 -47.27 -4.22 0.27
C ARG A 8 -48.13 -3.27 -0.55
N GLY A 9 -47.51 -2.65 -1.56
CA GLY A 9 -48.21 -1.81 -2.51
C GLY A 9 -48.95 -2.64 -3.58
N GLN A 10 -49.59 -1.95 -4.54
CA GLN A 10 -50.44 -2.59 -5.54
C GLN A 10 -49.67 -3.46 -6.52
N GLY A 11 -48.38 -3.19 -6.74
CA GLY A 11 -47.47 -3.99 -7.55
C GLY A 11 -46.75 -5.09 -6.76
N GLY A 12 -47.03 -5.23 -5.46
CA GLY A 12 -46.37 -6.17 -4.56
C GLY A 12 -45.03 -5.65 -4.00
N GLU A 13 -44.66 -4.42 -4.31
CA GLU A 13 -43.48 -3.73 -3.79
C GLU A 13 -43.59 -3.51 -2.27
N THR A 14 -42.49 -3.70 -1.56
CA THR A 14 -42.43 -3.54 -0.10
C THR A 14 -42.34 -2.06 0.25
N HIS A 15 -43.32 -1.56 0.99
CA HIS A 15 -43.32 -0.22 1.59
C HIS A 15 -42.99 -0.34 3.07
N GLN A 16 -41.93 0.37 3.50
CA GLN A 16 -41.56 0.50 4.90
C GLN A 16 -41.79 1.93 5.37
N THR A 17 -42.45 2.09 6.52
CA THR A 17 -42.71 3.38 7.16
C THR A 17 -42.40 3.33 8.65
N GLY A 18 -42.19 4.49 9.28
CA GLY A 18 -41.63 4.62 10.63
C GLY A 18 -40.16 5.03 10.60
N GLY A 19 -39.61 5.50 11.72
CA GLY A 19 -38.29 6.14 11.73
C GLY A 19 -38.34 7.61 11.37
N GLU A 20 -37.15 8.16 11.09
CA GLU A 20 -37.01 9.48 10.50
C GLU A 20 -37.54 9.46 9.06
N ALA A 21 -38.17 10.55 8.63
CA ALA A 21 -38.75 10.62 7.30
C ALA A 21 -37.63 10.65 6.24
N LEU A 22 -37.74 9.79 5.22
CA LEU A 22 -36.91 9.90 4.02
C LEU A 22 -37.23 11.24 3.32
N THR A 23 -36.20 12.00 2.98
CA THR A 23 -36.36 13.30 2.31
C THR A 23 -35.59 13.38 0.99
N THR A 24 -35.95 14.36 0.17
CA THR A 24 -35.07 14.91 -0.87
C THR A 24 -33.86 15.62 -0.24
N ASN A 25 -32.85 15.94 -1.03
CA ASN A 25 -31.69 16.76 -0.64
C ASN A 25 -32.08 18.18 -0.20
N HIS A 26 -33.27 18.64 -0.61
CA HIS A 26 -33.86 19.92 -0.16
C HIS A 26 -34.79 19.77 1.06
N GLY A 27 -34.84 18.59 1.68
CA GLY A 27 -35.57 18.35 2.92
C GLY A 27 -37.08 18.10 2.76
N VAL A 28 -37.56 17.81 1.54
CA VAL A 28 -38.98 17.49 1.29
C VAL A 28 -39.23 16.01 1.64
N PRO A 29 -40.15 15.69 2.58
CA PRO A 29 -40.48 14.30 2.90
C PRO A 29 -41.09 13.56 1.70
N ILE A 30 -40.66 12.31 1.49
CA ILE A 30 -41.09 11.46 0.37
C ILE A 30 -42.18 10.50 0.86
N SER A 31 -43.35 10.53 0.21
CA SER A 31 -44.48 9.66 0.55
C SER A 31 -44.38 8.26 -0.06
N ASP A 32 -43.77 8.14 -1.24
CA ASP A 32 -43.58 6.88 -1.97
C ASP A 32 -42.22 6.91 -2.66
N ASN A 33 -41.32 6.00 -2.28
CA ASN A 33 -39.98 5.85 -2.84
C ASN A 33 -39.86 4.62 -3.78
N GLN A 34 -40.97 3.95 -4.03
CA GLN A 34 -41.05 2.74 -4.84
C GLN A 34 -41.52 3.05 -6.26
N ASN A 35 -42.30 4.11 -6.44
CA ASN A 35 -42.95 4.44 -7.70
C ASN A 35 -42.58 5.82 -8.22
N SER A 36 -42.32 5.92 -9.54
CA SER A 36 -42.31 7.21 -10.24
C SER A 36 -43.75 7.73 -10.41
N LEU A 37 -43.90 9.05 -10.46
CA LEU A 37 -45.15 9.71 -10.84
C LEU A 37 -45.47 9.43 -12.33
N ARG A 38 -46.69 8.98 -12.61
CA ARG A 38 -47.15 8.57 -13.95
C ARG A 38 -48.54 9.12 -14.28
N ALA A 39 -48.83 9.29 -15.57
CA ALA A 39 -50.18 9.61 -16.07
C ALA A 39 -51.12 8.39 -16.02
N GLY A 40 -51.56 8.02 -14.82
CA GLY A 40 -52.34 6.80 -14.57
C GLY A 40 -51.46 5.56 -14.37
N SER A 41 -52.05 4.47 -13.87
CA SER A 41 -51.32 3.27 -13.40
C SER A 41 -50.49 2.55 -14.48
N ARG A 42 -50.77 2.80 -15.76
CA ARG A 42 -50.02 2.26 -16.91
C ARG A 42 -49.52 3.35 -17.88
N GLY A 43 -49.54 4.61 -17.44
CA GLY A 43 -49.12 5.74 -18.26
C GLY A 43 -47.61 5.99 -18.26
N PRO A 44 -47.15 6.94 -19.09
CA PRO A 44 -45.76 7.40 -19.07
C PRO A 44 -45.42 8.09 -17.74
N THR A 45 -44.14 8.04 -17.37
CA THR A 45 -43.57 8.86 -16.27
C THR A 45 -43.63 10.34 -16.62
N LEU A 46 -43.94 11.19 -15.64
CA LEU A 46 -44.08 12.62 -15.82
C LEU A 46 -42.79 13.38 -15.51
N LEU A 47 -42.44 14.39 -16.31
CA LEU A 47 -41.24 15.21 -16.10
C LEU A 47 -41.33 16.08 -14.83
N GLU A 48 -42.53 16.38 -14.34
CA GLU A 48 -42.74 17.12 -13.10
C GLU A 48 -42.33 16.33 -11.84
N ASP A 49 -42.03 15.03 -11.96
CA ASP A 49 -41.51 14.19 -10.88
C ASP A 49 -40.11 14.63 -10.45
N PHE A 50 -40.06 15.59 -9.52
CA PHE A 50 -38.81 16.13 -9.01
C PHE A 50 -38.10 15.16 -8.06
N VAL A 51 -38.83 14.29 -7.36
CA VAL A 51 -38.24 13.28 -6.46
C VAL A 51 -37.44 12.26 -7.27
N LEU A 52 -38.03 11.73 -8.36
CA LEU A 52 -37.32 10.85 -9.29
C LEU A 52 -36.09 11.53 -9.87
N ARG A 53 -36.27 12.72 -10.45
CA ARG A 53 -35.18 13.42 -11.13
C ARG A 53 -34.03 13.75 -10.21
N GLU A 54 -34.30 14.22 -8.99
CA GLU A 54 -33.24 14.56 -8.04
C GLU A 54 -32.45 13.33 -7.60
N LYS A 55 -33.14 12.21 -7.29
CA LYS A 55 -32.50 10.96 -6.90
C LYS A 55 -31.61 10.39 -8.01
N ILE A 56 -32.12 10.35 -9.25
CA ILE A 56 -31.35 9.87 -10.42
C ILE A 56 -30.22 10.84 -10.75
N PHE A 57 -30.46 12.15 -10.68
CA PHE A 57 -29.42 13.15 -10.93
C PHE A 57 -28.23 12.97 -9.99
N HIS A 58 -28.47 12.76 -8.69
CA HIS A 58 -27.36 12.50 -7.76
C HIS A 58 -26.64 11.20 -8.10
N PHE A 59 -27.38 10.11 -8.35
CA PHE A 59 -26.81 8.81 -8.73
C PHE A 59 -25.90 8.89 -9.97
N ASP A 60 -26.36 9.57 -11.03
CA ASP A 60 -25.64 9.72 -12.29
C ASP A 60 -24.32 10.49 -12.15
N HIS A 61 -24.15 11.26 -11.06
CA HIS A 61 -22.97 12.09 -10.78
C HIS A 61 -22.21 11.64 -9.52
N GLU A 62 -22.40 10.41 -9.05
CA GLU A 62 -21.68 9.88 -7.88
C GLU A 62 -20.17 9.69 -8.12
N ARG A 63 -19.74 9.46 -9.37
CA ARG A 63 -18.34 9.14 -9.68
C ARG A 63 -17.54 10.42 -9.92
N ILE A 64 -16.38 10.49 -9.26
CA ILE A 64 -15.31 11.46 -9.55
C ILE A 64 -14.15 10.75 -10.26
N PRO A 65 -13.24 11.48 -10.92
CA PRO A 65 -12.02 10.86 -11.43
C PRO A 65 -11.26 10.13 -10.32
N GLU A 66 -10.77 8.93 -10.60
CA GLU A 66 -9.83 8.26 -9.71
C GLU A 66 -8.47 8.98 -9.70
N ARG A 67 -7.58 8.60 -8.77
CA ARG A 67 -6.18 9.06 -8.81
C ARG A 67 -5.50 8.50 -10.05
N ILE A 68 -4.67 9.30 -10.73
CA ILE A 68 -3.93 8.88 -11.95
C ILE A 68 -3.09 7.62 -11.70
N VAL A 69 -2.43 7.59 -10.55
CA VAL A 69 -1.69 6.46 -9.97
C VAL A 69 -2.20 6.22 -8.56
N HIS A 70 -2.00 5.02 -8.03
CA HIS A 70 -2.47 4.67 -6.69
C HIS A 70 -3.99 4.75 -6.53
N ALA A 71 -4.75 4.47 -7.60
CA ALA A 71 -6.20 4.52 -7.59
C ALA A 71 -6.81 3.48 -6.64
N ARG A 72 -6.33 2.22 -6.70
CA ARG A 72 -6.71 1.17 -5.76
C ARG A 72 -6.02 1.38 -4.41
N GLY A 73 -6.81 1.60 -3.37
CA GLY A 73 -6.27 1.79 -2.02
C GLY A 73 -7.30 1.67 -0.91
N SER A 74 -6.80 1.68 0.32
CA SER A 74 -7.54 1.48 1.56
C SER A 74 -7.01 2.43 2.62
N GLY A 75 -7.90 3.05 3.40
CA GLY A 75 -7.52 4.08 4.37
C GLY A 75 -8.11 3.83 5.75
N ALA A 76 -7.45 4.36 6.76
CA ALA A 76 -7.85 4.28 8.15
C ALA A 76 -7.36 5.50 8.94
N HIS A 77 -8.08 5.81 10.03
CA HIS A 77 -7.68 6.82 11.01
C HIS A 77 -6.80 6.21 12.09
N GLY A 78 -6.09 7.08 12.79
CA GLY A 78 -5.28 6.69 13.93
C GLY A 78 -4.63 7.87 14.60
N TYR A 79 -3.52 7.60 15.27
CA TYR A 79 -2.63 8.62 15.80
C TYR A 79 -1.16 8.25 15.63
N PHE A 80 -0.34 9.27 15.48
CA PHE A 80 1.09 9.19 15.69
C PHE A 80 1.42 9.66 17.10
N GLU A 81 2.31 8.95 17.79
CA GLU A 81 2.83 9.29 19.10
C GLU A 81 4.33 9.51 19.01
N CYS A 82 4.79 10.74 19.27
CA CYS A 82 6.22 11.05 19.36
C CYS A 82 6.76 10.52 20.69
N THR A 83 7.62 9.50 20.64
CA THR A 83 8.13 8.80 21.83
C THR A 83 9.57 9.17 22.18
N ASP A 84 10.34 9.63 21.20
CA ASP A 84 11.70 10.15 21.38
C ASP A 84 11.83 11.49 20.65
N PRO A 85 11.41 12.60 21.29
CA PRO A 85 11.44 13.92 20.68
C PRO A 85 12.85 14.35 20.26
N ILE A 86 12.94 15.04 19.12
CA ILE A 86 14.21 15.44 18.48
C ILE A 86 14.32 16.96 18.23
N PRO A 87 14.11 17.82 19.26
CA PRO A 87 14.18 19.27 19.10
C PRO A 87 15.56 19.76 18.63
N GLU A 88 16.61 18.97 18.84
CA GLU A 88 17.97 19.24 18.35
C GLU A 88 18.08 19.17 16.82
N LEU A 89 17.17 18.44 16.16
CA LEU A 89 17.15 18.25 14.70
C LEU A 89 16.05 19.06 14.02
N THR A 90 14.89 19.20 14.64
CA THR A 90 13.73 19.87 14.02
C THR A 90 12.91 20.68 15.03
N ARG A 91 12.35 21.80 14.57
CA ARG A 91 11.33 22.56 15.30
C ARG A 91 9.89 22.13 15.03
N ALA A 92 9.68 21.12 14.17
CA ALA A 92 8.34 20.65 13.85
C ALA A 92 7.70 20.02 15.09
N GLY A 93 6.62 20.61 15.61
CA GLY A 93 6.04 20.21 16.90
C GLY A 93 5.70 18.72 17.01
N VAL A 94 5.29 18.09 15.91
CA VAL A 94 4.99 16.65 15.81
C VAL A 94 6.19 15.74 16.08
N LEU A 95 7.43 16.23 15.92
CA LEU A 95 8.67 15.49 16.19
C LEU A 95 9.51 16.11 17.30
N ALA A 96 9.31 17.40 17.61
CA ALA A 96 10.07 18.14 18.61
C ALA A 96 9.47 18.01 20.03
N ASN A 97 8.19 17.66 20.13
CA ASN A 97 7.46 17.57 21.39
C ASN A 97 6.88 16.17 21.59
N PRO A 98 6.80 15.66 22.84
CA PRO A 98 6.04 14.45 23.12
C PRO A 98 4.54 14.71 22.97
N GLY A 99 3.80 13.72 22.48
CA GLY A 99 2.35 13.83 22.36
C GLY A 99 1.77 12.97 21.25
N LYS A 100 0.43 12.99 21.17
CA LYS A 100 -0.34 12.31 20.12
C LYS A 100 -0.84 13.31 19.08
N THR A 101 -0.59 13.00 17.82
CA THR A 101 -1.10 13.75 16.68
C THR A 101 -2.07 12.86 15.91
N PRO A 102 -3.33 13.28 15.68
CA PRO A 102 -4.25 12.53 14.84
C PRO A 102 -3.68 12.33 13.44
N VAL A 103 -3.95 11.18 12.83
CA VAL A 103 -3.53 10.90 11.45
C VAL A 103 -4.63 10.26 10.62
N PHE A 104 -4.50 10.38 9.31
CA PHE A 104 -5.19 9.53 8.35
C PHE A 104 -4.15 8.89 7.43
N VAL A 105 -4.22 7.58 7.27
CA VAL A 105 -3.30 6.80 6.44
C VAL A 105 -4.05 6.20 5.27
N ARG A 106 -3.43 6.20 4.09
CA ARG A 106 -3.90 5.47 2.93
C ARG A 106 -2.79 4.62 2.34
N PHE A 107 -3.08 3.34 2.22
CA PHE A 107 -2.27 2.38 1.47
C PHE A 107 -2.84 2.18 0.07
N SER A 108 -2.01 1.76 -0.88
CA SER A 108 -2.45 1.58 -2.27
C SER A 108 -1.51 0.70 -3.07
N THR A 109 -1.98 0.13 -4.18
CA THR A 109 -1.10 -0.30 -5.30
C THR A 109 -0.70 0.94 -6.13
N VAL A 110 -0.15 0.80 -7.34
CA VAL A 110 0.22 1.93 -8.22
C VAL A 110 -0.53 1.91 -9.54
N ALA A 111 -0.36 0.84 -10.33
CA ALA A 111 -0.75 0.83 -11.74
C ALA A 111 -2.26 0.59 -11.94
N GLY A 112 -2.86 -0.27 -11.13
CA GLY A 112 -4.28 -0.62 -11.26
C GLY A 112 -5.25 0.55 -11.02
N GLY A 113 -6.38 0.54 -11.72
CA GLY A 113 -7.51 1.44 -11.42
C GLY A 113 -8.21 1.10 -10.10
N ALA A 114 -9.15 1.91 -9.63
CA ALA A 114 -9.78 1.78 -8.30
C ALA A 114 -10.50 0.43 -8.07
N GLY A 115 -11.00 -0.17 -9.16
CA GLY A 115 -11.64 -1.49 -9.17
C GLY A 115 -10.70 -2.67 -9.47
N SER A 116 -9.38 -2.47 -9.46
CA SER A 116 -8.41 -3.56 -9.59
C SER A 116 -8.28 -4.37 -8.29
N VAL A 117 -7.34 -5.32 -8.25
CA VAL A 117 -7.11 -6.25 -7.14
C VAL A 117 -6.09 -5.71 -6.13
N ASP A 118 -6.12 -6.21 -4.89
CA ASP A 118 -5.19 -5.84 -3.82
C ASP A 118 -3.82 -6.56 -3.88
N THR A 119 -3.78 -7.76 -4.47
CA THR A 119 -2.58 -8.62 -4.53
C THR A 119 -1.94 -8.73 -5.92
N PRO A 120 -1.84 -7.66 -6.75
CA PRO A 120 -0.96 -7.71 -7.91
C PRO A 120 0.51 -7.67 -7.44
N ARG A 121 1.43 -8.06 -8.32
CA ARG A 121 2.84 -7.69 -8.15
C ARG A 121 2.96 -6.20 -8.49
N ASP A 122 3.20 -5.38 -7.48
CA ASP A 122 3.26 -3.92 -7.64
C ASP A 122 3.99 -3.29 -6.45
N VAL A 123 4.36 -2.02 -6.59
CA VAL A 123 4.74 -1.19 -5.45
C VAL A 123 3.50 -0.92 -4.60
N ARG A 124 3.66 -0.75 -3.29
CA ARG A 124 2.60 -0.24 -2.43
C ARG A 124 2.88 1.19 -1.99
N GLY A 125 1.93 2.09 -2.20
CA GLY A 125 1.95 3.43 -1.61
C GLY A 125 1.62 3.38 -0.12
N PHE A 126 2.31 4.19 0.68
CA PHE A 126 2.11 4.37 2.12
C PHE A 126 2.11 5.87 2.43
N ALA A 127 0.92 6.49 2.40
CA ALA A 127 0.76 7.93 2.62
C ALA A 127 0.14 8.21 3.99
N VAL A 128 0.80 9.06 4.79
CA VAL A 128 0.37 9.45 6.14
C VAL A 128 0.15 10.95 6.19
N LYS A 129 -1.06 11.37 6.56
CA LYS A 129 -1.42 12.78 6.84
C LYS A 129 -1.45 12.97 8.34
N PHE A 130 -0.62 13.87 8.85
CA PHE A 130 -0.58 14.29 10.24
C PHE A 130 -1.36 15.60 10.39
N TYR A 131 -2.37 15.61 11.26
CA TYR A 131 -3.12 16.82 11.58
C TYR A 131 -2.45 17.54 12.76
N THR A 132 -1.37 18.27 12.48
CA THR A 132 -0.58 18.96 13.52
C THR A 132 -1.22 20.29 13.95
N GLU A 133 -0.72 20.87 15.04
CA GLU A 133 -1.15 22.20 15.51
C GLU A 133 -0.66 23.34 14.61
N GLU A 134 0.32 23.08 13.73
CA GLU A 134 0.96 24.06 12.83
C GLU A 134 0.62 23.81 11.35
N GLY A 135 -0.41 23.00 11.08
CA GLY A 135 -0.84 22.63 9.73
C GLY A 135 -0.78 21.13 9.47
N ASN A 136 -1.30 20.70 8.32
CA ASN A 136 -1.16 19.31 7.91
C ASN A 136 0.28 19.05 7.42
N TRP A 137 0.89 17.95 7.87
CA TRP A 137 2.09 17.39 7.25
C TRP A 137 1.73 16.09 6.54
N ASP A 138 2.14 15.92 5.28
CA ASP A 138 1.92 14.68 4.54
C ASP A 138 3.25 13.99 4.22
N LEU A 139 3.48 12.81 4.80
CA LEU A 139 4.58 11.93 4.43
C LEU A 139 4.09 10.91 3.40
N VAL A 140 4.36 11.17 2.12
CA VAL A 140 3.83 10.42 0.98
C VAL A 140 4.88 9.45 0.43
N GLY A 141 4.95 8.26 1.03
CA GLY A 141 5.96 7.24 0.76
C GLY A 141 5.45 6.01 -0.01
N ASN A 142 6.36 5.04 -0.16
CA ASN A 142 6.10 3.70 -0.70
C ASN A 142 6.64 2.61 0.24
N ASN A 143 6.32 1.34 -0.02
CA ASN A 143 6.86 0.20 0.74
C ASN A 143 8.27 -0.25 0.31
N ILE A 144 8.88 0.48 -0.62
CA ILE A 144 10.21 0.23 -1.18
C ILE A 144 11.02 1.52 -1.03
N PRO A 145 12.30 1.47 -0.61
CA PRO A 145 13.09 2.65 -0.24
C PRO A 145 13.58 3.50 -1.42
N VAL A 146 13.35 3.05 -2.66
CA VAL A 146 13.80 3.69 -3.89
C VAL A 146 12.66 3.84 -4.89
N PHE A 147 12.90 4.57 -5.97
CA PHE A 147 11.98 4.74 -7.08
C PHE A 147 12.59 4.27 -8.42
N PHE A 148 11.77 4.11 -9.46
CA PHE A 148 12.20 3.63 -10.78
C PHE A 148 13.04 4.63 -11.56
N ILE A 149 12.84 5.92 -11.31
CA ILE A 149 13.39 7.02 -12.11
C ILE A 149 14.00 8.08 -11.21
N GLN A 150 14.93 8.84 -11.76
CA GLN A 150 15.67 9.87 -11.03
C GLN A 150 15.03 11.25 -11.14
N ASP A 151 14.33 11.56 -12.23
CA ASP A 151 13.78 12.90 -12.51
C ASP A 151 12.29 12.84 -12.82
N ALA A 152 11.52 13.74 -12.21
CA ALA A 152 10.07 13.79 -12.34
C ALA A 152 9.57 14.01 -13.77
N ILE A 153 10.38 14.58 -14.68
CA ILE A 153 9.97 14.73 -16.08
C ILE A 153 9.70 13.38 -16.77
N LYS A 154 10.34 12.30 -16.31
CA LYS A 154 10.15 10.94 -16.83
C LYS A 154 8.96 10.21 -16.19
N PHE A 155 8.28 10.81 -15.21
CA PHE A 155 7.18 10.17 -14.50
C PHE A 155 6.01 9.80 -15.44
N PRO A 156 5.55 10.67 -16.36
CA PRO A 156 4.52 10.26 -17.32
C PRO A 156 4.97 9.10 -18.21
N ASP A 157 6.23 9.07 -18.66
CA ASP A 157 6.75 7.98 -19.49
C ASP A 157 6.75 6.64 -18.76
N LEU A 158 7.25 6.62 -17.51
CA LEU A 158 7.21 5.44 -16.64
C LEU A 158 5.77 4.97 -16.44
N ILE A 159 4.88 5.87 -16.04
CA ILE A 159 3.48 5.50 -15.73
C ILE A 159 2.74 5.04 -16.97
N HIS A 160 2.96 5.65 -18.13
CA HIS A 160 2.42 5.16 -19.39
C HIS A 160 2.96 3.79 -19.76
N SER A 161 4.24 3.51 -19.49
CA SER A 161 4.86 2.22 -19.83
C SER A 161 4.29 1.05 -19.03
N VAL A 162 3.92 1.27 -17.75
CA VAL A 162 3.42 0.22 -16.83
C VAL A 162 1.89 0.13 -16.76
N LYS A 163 1.17 1.17 -17.22
CA LYS A 163 -0.29 1.13 -17.36
C LYS A 163 -0.67 0.28 -18.57
N MET A 164 -1.96 -0.03 -18.65
CA MET A 164 -2.59 -0.67 -19.82
C MET A 164 -2.10 -0.03 -21.13
N GLU A 165 -1.76 -0.87 -22.11
CA GLU A 165 -1.35 -0.40 -23.44
C GLU A 165 -2.46 0.43 -24.08
N SER A 166 -2.12 1.58 -24.66
CA SER A 166 -3.10 2.59 -25.09
C SER A 166 -4.02 2.13 -26.22
N ASP A 167 -3.57 1.17 -27.03
CA ASP A 167 -4.32 0.65 -28.18
C ASP A 167 -5.35 -0.42 -27.78
N LYS A 168 -5.07 -1.20 -26.72
CA LYS A 168 -5.88 -2.36 -26.31
C LYS A 168 -6.58 -2.20 -24.96
N GLY A 169 -6.08 -1.34 -24.08
CA GLY A 169 -6.62 -1.15 -22.73
C GLY A 169 -6.40 -2.34 -21.80
N TYR A 170 -5.28 -3.06 -21.93
CA TYR A 170 -4.84 -4.12 -21.01
C TYR A 170 -3.30 -4.29 -21.07
N PRO A 171 -2.65 -5.01 -20.14
CA PRO A 171 -3.19 -5.68 -18.95
C PRO A 171 -3.52 -4.70 -17.81
N GLN A 172 -4.51 -5.04 -16.99
CA GLN A 172 -4.86 -4.26 -15.79
C GLN A 172 -3.96 -4.68 -14.61
N ALA A 173 -3.39 -3.70 -13.90
CA ALA A 173 -2.61 -3.91 -12.68
C ALA A 173 -1.46 -4.94 -12.81
N ALA A 174 -0.71 -4.91 -13.91
CA ALA A 174 0.44 -5.79 -14.12
C ALA A 174 1.50 -5.12 -15.00
N SER A 175 2.77 -5.30 -14.65
CA SER A 175 3.95 -4.89 -15.44
C SER A 175 4.38 -5.90 -16.50
N ALA A 176 3.81 -7.10 -16.49
CA ALA A 176 4.15 -8.22 -17.38
C ALA A 176 3.59 -8.03 -18.81
N HIS A 177 4.08 -7.02 -19.53
CA HIS A 177 3.76 -6.72 -20.92
C HIS A 177 4.89 -5.90 -21.60
N ASP A 178 4.79 -5.77 -22.92
CA ASP A 178 5.87 -5.26 -23.77
C ASP A 178 6.33 -3.84 -23.41
N THR A 179 5.41 -2.89 -23.23
CA THR A 179 5.78 -1.48 -23.07
C THR A 179 6.53 -1.19 -21.78
N PHE A 180 6.21 -1.90 -20.68
CA PHE A 180 6.92 -1.71 -19.42
C PHE A 180 8.35 -2.21 -19.52
N TRP A 181 8.53 -3.44 -19.99
CA TRP A 181 9.84 -4.04 -20.10
C TRP A 181 10.70 -3.38 -21.19
N ASP A 182 10.10 -2.83 -22.25
CA ASP A 182 10.83 -2.00 -23.23
C ASP A 182 11.39 -0.73 -22.56
N PHE A 183 10.56 0.01 -21.82
CA PHE A 183 11.00 1.18 -21.05
C PHE A 183 12.13 0.82 -20.08
N VAL A 184 11.95 -0.22 -19.28
CA VAL A 184 12.96 -0.70 -18.31
C VAL A 184 14.26 -1.09 -19.02
N SER A 185 14.18 -1.73 -20.20
CA SER A 185 15.36 -2.14 -20.98
C SER A 185 16.15 -0.98 -21.58
N LEU A 186 15.57 0.22 -21.62
CA LEU A 186 16.18 1.45 -22.15
C LEU A 186 16.52 2.45 -21.05
N MET A 187 16.05 2.22 -19.83
CA MET A 187 16.20 3.10 -18.67
C MET A 187 16.88 2.35 -17.52
N PRO A 188 18.22 2.13 -17.60
CA PRO A 188 18.93 1.34 -16.60
C PRO A 188 18.81 1.89 -15.17
N GLU A 189 18.51 3.18 -14.98
CA GLU A 189 18.20 3.76 -13.66
C GLU A 189 17.07 3.02 -12.90
N SER A 190 16.22 2.27 -13.61
CA SER A 190 15.17 1.44 -13.02
C SER A 190 15.65 0.10 -12.43
N MET A 191 16.87 -0.36 -12.74
CA MET A 191 17.32 -1.72 -12.39
C MET A 191 17.29 -2.01 -10.89
N HIS A 192 17.63 -1.04 -10.04
CA HIS A 192 17.53 -1.23 -8.59
C HIS A 192 16.08 -1.45 -8.17
N MET A 193 15.15 -0.62 -8.64
CA MET A 193 13.73 -0.75 -8.33
C MET A 193 13.12 -2.07 -8.85
N ILE A 194 13.59 -2.58 -9.99
CA ILE A 194 13.14 -3.86 -10.55
C ILE A 194 13.49 -5.01 -9.61
N MET A 195 14.67 -5.02 -8.99
CA MET A 195 15.03 -6.06 -8.02
C MET A 195 14.04 -6.08 -6.84
N TRP A 196 13.63 -4.92 -6.35
CA TRP A 196 12.61 -4.82 -5.29
C TRP A 196 11.23 -5.27 -5.75
N ALA A 197 10.74 -4.78 -6.89
CA ALA A 197 9.39 -5.08 -7.38
C ALA A 197 9.23 -6.57 -7.76
N MET A 198 10.29 -7.19 -8.27
CA MET A 198 10.33 -8.61 -8.63
C MET A 198 10.56 -9.52 -7.43
N SER A 199 11.11 -9.00 -6.32
CA SER A 199 11.11 -9.72 -5.05
C SER A 199 9.72 -9.83 -4.44
N ASP A 200 9.60 -10.62 -3.37
CA ASP A 200 8.33 -10.76 -2.66
C ASP A 200 7.88 -9.47 -1.94
N ARG A 201 8.71 -8.42 -1.89
CA ARG A 201 8.28 -7.06 -1.48
C ARG A 201 7.13 -6.53 -2.36
N GLY A 202 7.02 -7.00 -3.61
CA GLY A 202 5.95 -6.65 -4.54
C GLY A 202 4.61 -7.35 -4.30
N ILE A 203 4.56 -8.36 -3.42
CA ILE A 203 3.37 -9.17 -3.13
C ILE A 203 3.18 -9.38 -1.61
N PRO A 204 3.01 -8.30 -0.84
CA PRO A 204 2.93 -8.38 0.61
C PRO A 204 1.72 -9.20 1.08
N ARG A 205 1.86 -9.87 2.23
CA ARG A 205 0.78 -10.65 2.86
C ARG A 205 -0.34 -9.77 3.40
N SER A 206 0.02 -8.62 3.95
CA SER A 206 -0.91 -7.66 4.54
C SER A 206 -0.27 -6.29 4.47
N LEU A 207 -1.10 -5.25 4.35
CA LEU A 207 -0.65 -3.87 4.49
C LEU A 207 -0.03 -3.61 5.87
N ARG A 208 -0.41 -4.38 6.91
CA ARG A 208 0.11 -4.28 8.28
C ARG A 208 1.53 -4.83 8.45
N MET A 209 2.05 -5.51 7.42
CA MET A 209 3.34 -6.23 7.43
C MET A 209 4.27 -5.72 6.32
N ILE A 210 4.13 -4.45 5.94
CA ILE A 210 5.05 -3.77 5.02
C ILE A 210 5.84 -2.70 5.76
N GLU A 211 7.07 -2.49 5.32
CA GLU A 211 7.78 -1.25 5.60
C GLU A 211 7.20 -0.08 4.80
N GLY A 212 7.55 1.14 5.18
CA GLY A 212 7.26 2.35 4.44
C GLY A 212 8.48 3.26 4.40
N PHE A 213 8.63 4.03 3.33
CA PHE A 213 9.81 4.86 3.10
C PHE A 213 9.39 6.18 2.46
N GLY A 214 9.92 7.29 2.94
CA GLY A 214 9.77 8.59 2.29
C GLY A 214 10.46 8.67 0.92
N VAL A 215 11.35 7.72 0.63
CA VAL A 215 12.23 7.61 -0.54
C VAL A 215 13.24 8.75 -0.63
N HIS A 216 12.78 9.98 -0.69
CA HIS A 216 13.60 11.16 -0.87
C HIS A 216 14.39 11.52 0.38
N THR A 217 15.52 12.19 0.16
CA THR A 217 16.19 12.92 1.24
C THR A 217 15.43 14.22 1.48
N PHE A 218 15.05 14.49 2.72
CA PHE A 218 14.46 15.76 3.18
C PHE A 218 15.45 16.49 4.09
N ARG A 219 15.06 17.66 4.59
CA ARG A 219 15.77 18.41 5.63
C ARG A 219 14.93 18.51 6.89
N LEU A 220 15.54 18.26 8.03
CA LEU A 220 15.05 18.69 9.35
C LEU A 220 15.74 20.01 9.71
N VAL A 221 14.98 20.99 10.20
CA VAL A 221 15.47 22.32 10.56
C VAL A 221 15.11 22.62 12.00
N ASN A 222 16.11 22.79 12.85
CA ASN A 222 15.91 23.04 14.28
C ASN A 222 15.56 24.52 14.58
N ALA A 223 15.37 24.86 15.87
CA ALA A 223 15.02 26.22 16.29
C ALA A 223 16.11 27.27 16.01
N GLU A 224 17.37 26.87 15.87
CA GLU A 224 18.49 27.75 15.50
C GLU A 224 18.64 27.90 13.97
N GLY A 225 17.81 27.22 13.18
CA GLY A 225 17.91 27.18 11.72
C GLY A 225 18.97 26.23 11.18
N LYS A 226 19.56 25.36 12.02
CA LYS A 226 20.49 24.33 11.57
C LYS A 226 19.72 23.26 10.79
N SER A 227 20.19 22.96 9.59
CA SER A 227 19.63 21.93 8.72
C SER A 227 20.40 20.60 8.85
N THR A 228 19.66 19.49 8.89
CA THR A 228 20.19 18.12 8.87
C THR A 228 19.44 17.32 7.80
N PHE A 229 20.13 16.54 6.97
CA PHE A 229 19.47 15.68 5.99
C PHE A 229 18.78 14.49 6.68
N VAL A 230 17.66 14.03 6.13
CA VAL A 230 16.90 12.91 6.69
C VAL A 230 16.28 12.01 5.62
N LYS A 231 16.29 10.69 5.85
CA LYS A 231 15.39 9.71 5.22
C LYS A 231 14.40 9.20 6.27
N PHE A 232 13.11 9.13 5.92
CA PHE A 232 12.05 8.62 6.80
C PHE A 232 11.69 7.17 6.49
N HIS A 233 11.47 6.39 7.55
CA HIS A 233 11.17 4.95 7.52
C HIS A 233 9.98 4.63 8.42
N TRP A 234 9.13 3.70 8.00
CA TRP A 234 8.10 3.05 8.81
C TRP A 234 8.47 1.58 8.98
N LYS A 235 8.72 1.15 10.21
CA LYS A 235 9.05 -0.24 10.54
C LYS A 235 7.82 -0.95 11.11
N PRO A 236 7.27 -1.99 10.46
CA PRO A 236 6.07 -2.67 10.93
C PRO A 236 6.38 -3.46 12.20
N ARG A 237 5.56 -3.29 13.24
CA ARG A 237 5.78 -4.03 14.49
C ARG A 237 5.51 -5.53 14.36
N LEU A 238 4.57 -5.90 13.48
CA LEU A 238 4.30 -7.29 13.12
C LEU A 238 5.45 -7.96 12.33
N GLY A 239 6.41 -7.18 11.85
CA GLY A 239 7.47 -7.65 10.96
C GLY A 239 7.03 -7.71 9.50
N LEU A 240 7.93 -8.18 8.64
CA LEU A 240 7.71 -8.30 7.21
C LEU A 240 7.18 -9.70 6.87
N GLN A 241 6.18 -9.75 5.99
CA GLN A 241 5.72 -11.01 5.40
C GLN A 241 5.11 -10.76 4.02
N SER A 242 5.35 -11.71 3.12
CA SER A 242 4.83 -11.70 1.75
C SER A 242 4.16 -13.02 1.40
N GLN A 243 3.37 -13.00 0.34
CA GLN A 243 2.88 -14.20 -0.34
C GLN A 243 3.95 -14.69 -1.31
N VAL A 244 3.77 -15.92 -1.80
CA VAL A 244 4.47 -16.41 -3.00
C VAL A 244 3.62 -16.11 -4.25
N TRP A 245 4.21 -16.05 -5.44
CA TRP A 245 3.49 -15.53 -6.61
C TRP A 245 2.23 -16.33 -6.98
N ASN A 246 2.30 -17.67 -6.96
CA ASN A 246 1.12 -18.51 -7.24
C ASN A 246 -0.01 -18.27 -6.22
N GLU A 247 0.34 -18.05 -4.96
CA GLU A 247 -0.61 -17.69 -3.91
C GLU A 247 -1.26 -16.34 -4.21
N ALA A 248 -0.48 -15.30 -4.51
CA ALA A 248 -1.00 -13.96 -4.78
C ALA A 248 -1.97 -13.91 -5.96
N VAL A 249 -1.70 -14.66 -7.03
CA VAL A 249 -2.60 -14.80 -8.18
C VAL A 249 -3.92 -15.46 -7.77
N LYS A 250 -3.87 -16.52 -6.97
CA LYS A 250 -5.07 -17.22 -6.48
C LYS A 250 -5.83 -16.39 -5.45
N THR A 251 -5.15 -15.65 -4.58
CA THR A 251 -5.76 -14.71 -3.65
C THR A 251 -6.52 -13.64 -4.40
N ALA A 252 -5.95 -13.06 -5.47
CA ALA A 252 -6.64 -12.07 -6.29
C ALA A 252 -7.95 -12.61 -6.91
N GLY A 253 -7.95 -13.88 -7.32
CA GLY A 253 -9.14 -14.54 -7.85
C GLY A 253 -10.18 -14.90 -6.78
N ALA A 254 -9.73 -15.28 -5.57
CA ALA A 254 -10.60 -15.65 -4.47
C ALA A 254 -11.21 -14.44 -3.74
N ASN A 255 -10.40 -13.39 -3.56
CA ASN A 255 -10.77 -12.16 -2.87
C ASN A 255 -9.91 -10.99 -3.39
N GLN A 256 -10.46 -10.24 -4.34
CA GLN A 256 -9.80 -9.04 -4.88
C GLN A 256 -9.63 -7.90 -3.84
N ASP A 257 -10.37 -7.96 -2.73
CA ASP A 257 -10.36 -6.98 -1.63
C ASP A 257 -9.57 -7.47 -0.39
N TYR A 258 -8.70 -8.46 -0.57
CA TYR A 258 -7.98 -9.14 0.51
C TYR A 258 -7.25 -8.22 1.48
N HIS A 259 -6.46 -7.26 0.99
CA HIS A 259 -5.71 -6.33 1.86
C HIS A 259 -6.62 -5.30 2.51
N ARG A 260 -7.65 -4.81 1.78
CA ARG A 260 -8.66 -3.90 2.32
C ARG A 260 -9.44 -4.55 3.46
N GLN A 261 -9.86 -5.79 3.27
CA GLN A 261 -10.59 -6.56 4.26
C GLN A 261 -9.70 -6.88 5.47
N ASP A 262 -8.47 -7.35 5.27
CA ASP A 262 -7.52 -7.63 6.36
C ASP A 262 -7.26 -6.39 7.23
N LEU A 263 -7.08 -5.20 6.63
CA LEU A 263 -6.92 -3.95 7.38
C LEU A 263 -8.19 -3.60 8.18
N TRP A 264 -9.35 -3.68 7.54
CA TRP A 264 -10.64 -3.33 8.15
C TRP A 264 -10.96 -4.22 9.34
N GLU A 265 -10.89 -5.54 9.15
CA GLU A 265 -11.23 -6.54 10.16
C GLU A 265 -10.24 -6.51 11.32
N ALA A 266 -8.95 -6.28 11.06
CA ALA A 266 -7.96 -6.13 12.14
C ALA A 266 -8.30 -4.95 13.05
N ILE A 267 -8.68 -3.81 12.48
CA ILE A 267 -9.08 -2.63 13.27
C ILE A 267 -10.39 -2.89 14.03
N GLU A 268 -11.38 -3.52 13.39
CA GLU A 268 -12.66 -3.86 14.03
C GLU A 268 -12.48 -4.85 15.21
N ALA A 269 -11.54 -5.78 15.10
CA ALA A 269 -11.19 -6.74 16.15
C ALA A 269 -10.33 -6.14 17.28
N GLY A 270 -9.85 -4.90 17.15
CA GLY A 270 -8.92 -4.27 18.10
C GLY A 270 -7.46 -4.68 17.93
N ASP A 271 -7.12 -5.43 16.87
CA ASP A 271 -5.76 -5.80 16.47
C ASP A 271 -5.10 -4.67 15.66
N PHE A 272 -5.01 -3.50 16.30
CA PHE A 272 -4.58 -2.27 15.66
C PHE A 272 -3.22 -2.41 14.96
N PRO A 273 -3.14 -2.07 13.65
CA PRO A 273 -1.88 -2.00 12.94
C PRO A 273 -0.94 -0.95 13.55
N GLU A 274 0.34 -1.31 13.73
CA GLU A 274 1.35 -0.42 14.30
C GLU A 274 2.66 -0.41 13.50
N TRP A 275 3.22 0.79 13.35
CA TRP A 275 4.56 1.01 12.78
C TRP A 275 5.36 1.97 13.64
N ASP A 276 6.67 1.77 13.73
CA ASP A 276 7.58 2.75 14.31
C ASP A 276 8.06 3.70 13.21
N LEU A 277 7.96 5.02 13.45
CA LEU A 277 8.63 6.03 12.61
C LEU A 277 10.10 6.03 13.01
N ALA A 278 10.96 5.80 12.03
CA ALA A 278 12.39 5.87 12.20
C ALA A 278 13.04 6.80 11.18
N ILE A 279 14.22 7.32 11.52
CA ILE A 279 14.97 8.27 10.69
C ILE A 279 16.42 7.82 10.52
N GLN A 280 16.98 8.08 9.34
CA GLN A 280 18.43 8.15 9.12
C GLN A 280 18.80 9.61 8.92
N THR A 281 19.73 10.13 9.70
CA THR A 281 20.17 11.53 9.61
C THR A 281 21.66 11.63 9.34
N PHE A 282 22.04 12.62 8.54
CA PHE A 282 23.42 12.82 8.10
C PHE A 282 23.65 14.27 7.67
N ASP A 283 24.93 14.61 7.48
CA ASP A 283 25.37 15.92 6.98
C ASP A 283 25.95 15.81 5.56
N ALA A 284 26.29 16.97 5.00
CA ALA A 284 26.90 17.08 3.68
C ALA A 284 28.28 16.39 3.60
N GLU A 285 29.06 16.39 4.68
CA GLU A 285 30.39 15.80 4.70
C GLU A 285 30.32 14.27 4.58
N TRP A 286 29.37 13.64 5.27
CA TRP A 286 29.10 12.22 5.12
C TRP A 286 28.54 11.89 3.73
N ALA A 287 27.61 12.69 3.22
CA ALA A 287 26.99 12.47 1.91
C ALA A 287 28.02 12.53 0.77
N GLU A 288 29.00 13.44 0.83
CA GLU A 288 30.03 13.59 -0.21
C GLU A 288 30.96 12.37 -0.30
N LYS A 289 31.13 11.63 0.79
CA LYS A 289 31.98 10.42 0.86
C LYS A 289 31.33 9.20 0.22
N GLN A 290 30.02 9.24 -0.06
CA GLN A 290 29.30 8.09 -0.60
C GLN A 290 29.59 7.91 -2.11
N PRO A 291 29.63 6.65 -2.59
CA PRO A 291 29.82 6.38 -4.02
C PRO A 291 28.58 6.71 -4.87
N TYR A 292 27.46 7.01 -4.22
CA TYR A 292 26.18 7.40 -4.81
C TYR A 292 25.74 8.78 -4.28
N ASP A 293 24.79 9.40 -4.96
CA ASP A 293 24.21 10.66 -4.52
C ASP A 293 23.00 10.42 -3.59
N VAL A 294 22.96 11.09 -2.44
CA VAL A 294 21.83 11.01 -1.50
C VAL A 294 20.56 11.70 -2.04
N LEU A 295 20.69 12.55 -3.05
CA LEU A 295 19.57 13.18 -3.78
C LEU A 295 19.00 12.29 -4.89
N ASP A 296 19.64 11.15 -5.18
CA ASP A 296 19.16 10.19 -6.17
C ASP A 296 18.09 9.28 -5.55
N ALA A 297 16.84 9.45 -5.99
CA ALA A 297 15.71 8.64 -5.53
C ALA A 297 15.81 7.14 -5.91
N THR A 298 16.75 6.77 -6.79
CA THR A 298 17.06 5.36 -7.12
C THR A 298 18.05 4.72 -6.15
N LYS A 299 18.49 5.46 -5.12
CA LYS A 299 19.50 5.03 -4.14
C LYS A 299 18.94 5.01 -2.72
N LEU A 300 19.22 3.93 -2.00
CA LEU A 300 19.00 3.79 -0.56
C LEU A 300 20.29 4.08 0.22
N ILE A 301 20.13 4.28 1.53
CA ILE A 301 21.25 4.31 2.49
C ILE A 301 21.19 2.99 3.26
N PRO A 302 22.18 2.09 3.13
CA PRO A 302 22.23 0.86 3.91
C PRO A 302 22.14 1.14 5.42
N GLU A 303 21.41 0.30 6.15
CA GLU A 303 21.25 0.48 7.59
C GLU A 303 22.55 0.21 8.36
N GLU A 304 23.49 -0.51 7.74
CA GLU A 304 24.85 -0.73 8.23
C GLU A 304 25.70 0.55 8.17
N ASP A 305 25.41 1.46 7.23
CA ASP A 305 26.12 2.74 7.13
C ASP A 305 25.54 3.78 8.10
N ILE A 306 24.20 3.85 8.18
CA ILE A 306 23.47 4.68 9.14
C ILE A 306 22.30 3.87 9.71
N PRO A 307 22.38 3.40 10.96
CA PRO A 307 21.27 2.71 11.61
C PRO A 307 20.05 3.64 11.75
N VAL A 308 18.85 3.07 11.63
CA VAL A 308 17.61 3.82 11.83
C VAL A 308 17.40 4.17 13.31
N ARG A 309 17.09 5.43 13.63
CA ARG A 309 16.66 5.89 14.97
C ARG A 309 15.14 5.95 15.03
N ILE A 310 14.51 5.17 15.91
CA ILE A 310 13.06 5.25 16.16
C ILE A 310 12.76 6.55 16.93
N VAL A 311 11.81 7.34 16.43
CA VAL A 311 11.39 8.62 17.03
C VAL A 311 9.94 8.65 17.48
N GLY A 312 9.11 7.72 16.99
CA GLY A 312 7.71 7.63 17.38
C GLY A 312 7.02 6.40 16.83
N LYS A 313 5.72 6.30 17.07
CA LYS A 313 4.88 5.15 16.72
C LYS A 313 3.56 5.61 16.11
N LEU A 314 3.18 5.01 15.00
CA LEU A 314 1.89 5.10 14.35
C LEU A 314 1.00 3.94 14.81
N VAL A 315 -0.24 4.24 15.18
CA VAL A 315 -1.29 3.25 15.48
C VAL A 315 -2.54 3.60 14.68
N LEU A 316 -3.11 2.63 13.95
CA LEU A 316 -4.38 2.79 13.24
C LEU A 316 -5.50 2.12 14.04
N ASP A 317 -6.43 2.92 14.55
CA ASP A 317 -7.41 2.48 15.56
C ASP A 317 -8.87 2.66 15.15
N ARG A 318 -9.13 3.19 13.94
CA ARG A 318 -10.51 3.40 13.49
C ARG A 318 -10.65 3.37 11.97
N ASN A 319 -11.60 2.57 11.49
CA ASN A 319 -12.02 2.55 10.09
C ASN A 319 -12.76 3.86 9.70
N PRO A 320 -12.78 4.24 8.41
CA PRO A 320 -13.61 5.34 7.95
C PRO A 320 -15.10 4.97 8.07
N ASP A 321 -15.95 5.95 8.37
CA ASP A 321 -17.40 5.79 8.37
C ASP A 321 -17.94 5.68 6.93
N ASN A 322 -17.33 6.42 6.00
CA ASN A 322 -17.66 6.36 4.58
C ASN A 322 -16.40 6.35 3.71
N PHE A 323 -16.19 5.25 2.98
CA PHE A 323 -15.03 5.07 2.10
C PHE A 323 -14.86 6.23 1.10
N PHE A 324 -15.94 6.67 0.45
CA PHE A 324 -15.87 7.71 -0.56
C PHE A 324 -15.54 9.09 0.05
N ALA A 325 -16.24 9.48 1.12
CA ALA A 325 -16.07 10.76 1.79
C ALA A 325 -14.68 10.94 2.41
N GLU A 326 -14.07 9.85 2.84
CA GLU A 326 -12.81 9.88 3.59
C GLU A 326 -11.65 9.30 2.78
N THR A 327 -11.73 8.04 2.35
CA THR A 327 -10.61 7.37 1.65
C THR A 327 -10.49 7.80 0.19
N GLU A 328 -11.59 7.94 -0.54
CA GLU A 328 -11.52 8.35 -1.95
C GLU A 328 -11.18 9.85 -2.06
N GLN A 329 -11.82 10.70 -1.25
CA GLN A 329 -11.64 12.16 -1.32
C GLN A 329 -10.42 12.72 -0.57
N VAL A 330 -9.70 11.94 0.24
CA VAL A 330 -8.45 12.44 0.85
C VAL A 330 -7.42 12.83 -0.21
N ALA A 331 -6.76 13.97 -0.01
CA ALA A 331 -5.67 14.47 -0.82
C ALA A 331 -4.40 14.53 0.03
N PHE A 332 -3.38 13.76 -0.36
CA PHE A 332 -2.04 13.84 0.21
C PHE A 332 -1.16 14.64 -0.74
N LEU A 333 -0.37 15.58 -0.22
CA LEU A 333 0.54 16.39 -1.04
C LEU A 333 1.91 16.44 -0.37
N PRO A 334 3.01 15.97 -0.99
CA PRO A 334 4.35 16.08 -0.40
C PRO A 334 4.80 17.53 -0.16
N THR A 335 4.14 18.53 -0.76
CA THR A 335 4.33 19.96 -0.43
C THR A 335 3.82 20.36 0.94
N ASN A 336 2.90 19.58 1.52
CA ASN A 336 2.37 19.86 2.85
C ASN A 336 3.43 19.46 3.87
N VAL A 337 4.33 20.41 4.16
CA VAL A 337 5.31 20.35 5.25
C VAL A 337 4.99 21.45 6.27
N VAL A 338 5.48 21.26 7.49
CA VAL A 338 5.32 22.20 8.60
C VAL A 338 6.67 22.86 8.92
N PRO A 339 6.71 24.04 9.58
CA PRO A 339 7.96 24.66 10.02
C PRO A 339 8.87 23.64 10.73
N GLY A 340 10.11 23.49 10.23
CA GLY A 340 11.07 22.51 10.76
C GLY A 340 11.28 21.28 9.87
N ILE A 341 10.52 21.14 8.78
CA ILE A 341 10.77 20.18 7.70
C ILE A 341 10.88 20.95 6.40
N ASP A 342 11.90 20.67 5.59
CA ASP A 342 12.12 21.32 4.30
C ASP A 342 12.60 20.30 3.25
N PHE A 343 12.70 20.74 2.00
CA PHE A 343 13.01 19.90 0.85
C PHE A 343 14.51 19.86 0.54
N THR A 344 14.89 18.95 -0.35
CA THR A 344 16.22 18.91 -0.98
C THR A 344 16.10 19.08 -2.49
N ASP A 345 17.25 19.10 -3.17
CA ASP A 345 17.34 19.23 -4.62
C ASP A 345 17.16 17.90 -5.36
N ASP A 346 16.58 16.88 -4.71
CA ASP A 346 16.16 15.62 -5.36
C ASP A 346 15.21 15.95 -6.54
N PRO A 347 15.62 15.66 -7.80
CA PRO A 347 14.88 16.11 -8.97
C PRO A 347 13.55 15.37 -9.17
N LEU A 348 13.36 14.20 -8.56
CA LEU A 348 12.07 13.53 -8.53
C LEU A 348 11.15 14.19 -7.50
N LEU A 349 11.65 14.50 -6.30
CA LEU A 349 10.87 15.21 -5.28
C LEU A 349 10.36 16.56 -5.81
N GLN A 350 11.24 17.34 -6.45
CA GLN A 350 10.92 18.69 -6.94
C GLN A 350 9.70 18.71 -7.88
N GLY A 351 9.60 17.78 -8.83
CA GLY A 351 8.41 17.70 -9.70
C GLY A 351 7.16 17.18 -9.00
N ARG A 352 7.31 16.32 -7.98
CA ARG A 352 6.17 15.89 -7.14
C ARG A 352 5.56 17.07 -6.37
N LEU A 353 6.37 18.06 -5.99
CA LEU A 353 5.86 19.26 -5.31
C LEU A 353 4.83 20.02 -6.16
N PHE A 354 4.96 20.02 -7.48
CA PHE A 354 3.94 20.58 -8.36
C PHE A 354 2.73 19.65 -8.55
N SER A 355 2.99 18.40 -8.92
CA SER A 355 1.97 17.49 -9.46
C SER A 355 0.80 17.23 -8.50
N TYR A 356 1.09 17.03 -7.21
CA TYR A 356 0.06 16.64 -6.25
C TYR A 356 -0.91 17.78 -5.91
N LEU A 357 -0.51 19.04 -6.06
CA LEU A 357 -1.44 20.17 -5.93
C LEU A 357 -2.33 20.27 -7.16
N ASP A 358 -1.72 20.20 -8.34
CA ASP A 358 -2.41 20.34 -9.64
C ASP A 358 -3.49 19.28 -9.85
N THR A 359 -3.15 17.99 -9.65
CA THR A 359 -4.05 16.87 -9.96
C THR A 359 -5.37 16.90 -9.15
N GLN A 360 -5.39 17.57 -7.99
CA GLN A 360 -6.62 17.65 -7.17
C GLN A 360 -7.70 18.48 -7.85
N LYS A 361 -7.34 19.42 -8.72
CA LYS A 361 -8.30 20.33 -9.34
C LYS A 361 -9.34 19.58 -10.18
N SER A 362 -8.90 18.64 -11.00
CA SER A 362 -9.80 17.81 -11.80
C SER A 362 -10.40 16.68 -10.97
N ARG A 363 -9.58 16.01 -10.14
CA ARG A 363 -10.00 14.86 -9.32
C ARG A 363 -11.11 15.20 -8.31
N LEU A 364 -10.97 16.32 -7.61
CA LEU A 364 -11.91 16.77 -6.58
C LEU A 364 -12.79 17.94 -7.05
N GLY A 365 -12.68 18.32 -8.33
CA GLY A 365 -13.52 19.33 -8.98
C GLY A 365 -13.35 20.77 -8.47
N THR A 366 -12.48 21.03 -7.48
CA THR A 366 -12.35 22.34 -6.85
C THR A 366 -10.93 22.65 -6.37
N THR A 367 -10.60 23.93 -6.26
CA THR A 367 -9.43 24.43 -5.51
C THR A 367 -9.69 24.45 -3.99
N ASN A 368 -10.96 24.33 -3.57
CA ASN A 368 -11.39 24.29 -2.17
C ASN A 368 -11.37 22.87 -1.59
N PHE A 369 -10.62 21.93 -2.18
CA PHE A 369 -10.60 20.53 -1.73
C PHE A 369 -10.10 20.37 -0.29
N HIS A 370 -9.34 21.35 0.22
CA HIS A 370 -8.91 21.44 1.61
C HIS A 370 -10.09 21.61 2.60
N GLN A 371 -11.28 21.99 2.13
CA GLN A 371 -12.48 22.13 2.96
C GLN A 371 -13.28 20.83 3.06
N ILE A 372 -12.96 19.82 2.26
CA ILE A 372 -13.53 18.47 2.43
C ILE A 372 -13.09 17.95 3.81
N PRO A 373 -13.98 17.41 4.66
CA PRO A 373 -13.70 17.18 6.07
C PRO A 373 -12.44 16.37 6.40
N VAL A 374 -12.11 15.36 5.59
CA VAL A 374 -10.89 14.54 5.74
C VAL A 374 -9.61 15.32 5.37
N ASN A 375 -9.70 16.36 4.55
CA ASN A 375 -8.55 17.18 4.17
C ASN A 375 -8.36 18.39 5.08
N ALA A 376 -9.43 18.83 5.77
CA ALA A 376 -9.44 20.03 6.58
C ALA A 376 -8.42 19.92 7.75
N PRO A 377 -7.44 20.86 7.82
CA PRO A 377 -6.57 21.02 8.97
C PRO A 377 -7.35 21.11 10.28
N LYS A 378 -6.75 20.60 11.36
CA LYS A 378 -7.33 20.68 12.71
C LYS A 378 -6.78 21.87 13.53
N CYS A 379 -6.09 22.79 12.85
CA CYS A 379 -5.58 24.05 13.37
C CYS A 379 -6.29 25.26 12.71
N PRO A 380 -6.17 26.48 13.25
CA PRO A 380 -6.74 27.67 12.62
C PRO A 380 -6.21 27.92 11.21
N MET A 381 -7.09 28.37 10.30
CA MET A 381 -6.76 28.71 8.92
C MET A 381 -7.18 30.16 8.63
N HIS A 382 -6.21 31.06 8.46
CA HIS A 382 -6.47 32.46 8.14
C HIS A 382 -5.64 32.89 6.93
N ASN A 383 -6.31 33.30 5.85
CA ASN A 383 -5.67 33.81 4.64
C ASN A 383 -6.65 34.70 3.85
N PHE A 384 -6.19 35.18 2.69
CA PHE A 384 -6.94 36.06 1.80
C PHE A 384 -7.51 35.38 0.55
N GLN A 385 -7.40 34.05 0.43
CA GLN A 385 -7.99 33.29 -0.69
C GLN A 385 -9.52 33.26 -0.57
N ARG A 386 -10.25 33.46 -1.67
CA ARG A 386 -11.72 33.57 -1.70
C ARG A 386 -12.31 32.79 -2.89
N ASP A 387 -13.62 32.64 -2.86
CA ASP A 387 -14.45 32.09 -3.95
C ASP A 387 -14.09 30.64 -4.31
N GLY A 388 -14.18 30.27 -5.59
CA GLY A 388 -13.95 28.91 -6.08
C GLY A 388 -15.19 28.00 -6.00
N MET A 389 -15.16 26.91 -6.78
CA MET A 389 -16.24 25.91 -6.81
C MET A 389 -16.44 25.29 -5.41
N MET A 390 -17.68 25.05 -5.00
CA MET A 390 -17.99 24.46 -3.67
C MET A 390 -17.28 25.16 -2.50
N GLN A 391 -17.27 26.49 -2.48
CA GLN A 391 -16.85 27.26 -1.30
C GLN A 391 -17.83 27.00 -0.15
N MET A 392 -17.34 26.40 0.94
CA MET A 392 -18.15 26.04 2.12
C MET A 392 -17.96 27.03 3.27
N ALA A 393 -16.77 27.65 3.36
CA ALA A 393 -16.51 28.67 4.36
C ALA A 393 -17.19 30.00 3.97
N VAL A 394 -17.58 30.79 4.97
CA VAL A 394 -18.11 32.16 4.78
C VAL A 394 -17.14 33.16 5.41
N PRO A 395 -16.08 33.59 4.69
CA PRO A 395 -15.17 34.63 5.17
C PRO A 395 -15.93 35.92 5.50
N LYS A 396 -15.57 36.57 6.61
CA LYS A 396 -16.20 37.82 7.06
C LYS A 396 -15.27 39.00 6.82
N GLY A 397 -15.83 40.21 6.82
CA GLY A 397 -15.08 41.45 6.69
C GLY A 397 -14.74 41.83 5.25
N ARG A 398 -14.12 43.01 5.10
CA ARG A 398 -13.76 43.59 3.79
C ARG A 398 -12.38 43.16 3.28
N ALA A 399 -11.51 42.67 4.16
CA ALA A 399 -10.14 42.32 3.81
C ALA A 399 -10.07 40.98 3.02
N ASN A 400 -9.58 41.08 1.78
CA ASN A 400 -9.19 39.95 0.94
C ASN A 400 -7.83 40.19 0.26
N TYR A 401 -7.00 41.06 0.84
CA TYR A 401 -5.67 41.43 0.34
C TYR A 401 -4.76 41.91 1.49
N GLU A 402 -3.46 41.88 1.24
CA GLU A 402 -2.40 42.37 2.13
C GLU A 402 -1.26 42.93 1.26
N PRO A 403 -0.56 44.01 1.68
CA PRO A 403 -0.85 44.83 2.85
C PRO A 403 -2.11 45.69 2.66
N ASN A 404 -2.76 46.06 3.76
CA ASN A 404 -3.93 46.95 3.77
C ASN A 404 -3.95 47.85 5.01
N SER A 405 -4.68 48.97 4.93
CA SER A 405 -4.79 49.99 5.98
C SER A 405 -6.19 50.04 6.63
N LEU A 406 -6.93 48.93 6.61
CA LEU A 406 -8.30 48.89 7.13
C LEU A 406 -8.35 49.09 8.65
N ASP A 407 -7.29 48.72 9.35
CA ASP A 407 -7.07 49.00 10.77
C ASP A 407 -7.10 50.51 11.09
N GLN A 408 -6.58 51.35 10.20
CA GLN A 408 -6.63 52.82 10.33
C GLN A 408 -8.06 53.38 10.21
N ALA A 409 -8.96 52.61 9.60
CA ALA A 409 -10.39 52.90 9.54
C ALA A 409 -11.20 52.22 10.66
N GLY A 410 -10.53 51.53 11.61
CA GLY A 410 -11.19 50.82 12.71
C GLY A 410 -11.85 49.50 12.29
N GLU A 411 -11.47 48.94 11.14
CA GLU A 411 -11.97 47.67 10.62
C GLU A 411 -10.96 46.53 10.84
N ASP A 412 -11.41 45.27 10.81
CA ASP A 412 -10.53 44.10 10.86
C ASP A 412 -9.70 44.01 9.56
N PRO A 413 -8.36 44.16 9.62
CA PRO A 413 -7.50 44.13 8.45
C PRO A 413 -7.13 42.70 8.02
N GLY A 414 -7.62 41.66 8.70
CA GLY A 414 -7.29 40.26 8.45
C GLY A 414 -5.88 39.85 8.93
N PRO A 415 -5.42 38.63 8.58
CA PRO A 415 -4.16 38.06 9.07
C PRO A 415 -2.89 38.81 8.58
N ARG A 416 -1.76 38.58 9.24
CA ARG A 416 -0.41 39.05 8.90
C ARG A 416 0.60 37.91 8.98
N GLU A 417 1.76 38.07 8.34
CA GLU A 417 2.86 37.12 8.45
C GLU A 417 3.38 37.00 9.89
N SER A 418 3.92 35.84 10.24
CA SER A 418 4.46 35.53 11.56
C SER A 418 5.97 35.32 11.48
N GLU A 419 6.70 35.83 12.47
CA GLU A 419 8.16 35.58 12.62
C GLU A 419 8.48 34.09 12.85
N GLN A 420 7.49 33.30 13.31
CA GLN A 420 7.60 31.86 13.51
C GLN A 420 7.14 31.05 12.28
N GLY A 421 6.90 31.71 11.15
CA GLY A 421 6.43 31.07 9.92
C GLY A 421 7.42 30.07 9.31
N PHE A 422 6.93 29.33 8.30
CA PHE A 422 7.78 28.50 7.45
C PHE A 422 8.85 29.36 6.77
N ALA A 423 10.09 28.87 6.76
CA ALA A 423 11.21 29.52 6.11
C ALA A 423 12.08 28.46 5.45
N THR A 424 12.40 28.67 4.17
CA THR A 424 13.22 27.77 3.37
C THR A 424 14.70 27.89 3.75
N VAL A 425 15.38 26.75 3.82
CA VAL A 425 16.84 26.67 3.94
C VAL A 425 17.47 27.36 2.73
N LYS A 426 18.25 28.40 2.99
CA LYS A 426 18.81 29.27 1.94
C LYS A 426 19.97 28.62 1.17
N SER A 427 20.65 27.66 1.77
CA SER A 427 21.81 27.02 1.15
C SER A 427 21.35 26.08 0.04
N MET A 428 21.94 26.28 -1.14
CA MET A 428 21.78 25.40 -2.31
C MET A 428 23.10 24.72 -2.67
N THR A 429 24.16 24.92 -1.88
CA THR A 429 25.53 24.50 -2.23
C THR A 429 26.07 23.39 -1.33
N ASP A 430 25.25 22.89 -0.39
CA ASP A 430 25.67 21.92 0.64
C ASP A 430 26.26 20.65 0.02
N LEU A 431 25.72 20.20 -1.11
CA LEU A 431 26.14 18.99 -1.84
C LEU A 431 26.87 19.33 -3.14
N GLY A 432 27.65 20.41 -3.13
CA GLY A 432 28.56 20.77 -4.24
C GLY A 432 27.90 21.41 -5.47
N ASN A 433 26.59 21.70 -5.43
CA ASN A 433 25.90 22.39 -6.51
C ASN A 433 26.42 23.83 -6.70
N GLN A 434 26.55 24.25 -7.97
CA GLN A 434 27.04 25.56 -8.40
C GLN A 434 25.96 26.23 -9.27
N PRO A 435 25.07 27.06 -8.69
CA PRO A 435 23.91 27.59 -9.40
C PRO A 435 24.24 28.84 -10.24
N ASP A 436 25.26 28.76 -11.10
CA ASP A 436 25.67 29.87 -11.99
C ASP A 436 25.00 29.81 -13.38
N GLN A 437 24.45 28.66 -13.77
CA GLN A 437 23.78 28.43 -15.05
C GLN A 437 22.42 27.73 -14.91
N LYS A 438 21.53 27.92 -15.90
CA LYS A 438 20.29 27.14 -16.05
C LYS A 438 20.53 25.99 -17.01
N LEU A 439 20.41 24.76 -16.53
CA LEU A 439 20.75 23.55 -17.29
C LEU A 439 19.59 22.53 -17.31
N ARG A 440 19.57 21.65 -18.31
CA ARG A 440 18.79 20.40 -18.33
C ARG A 440 19.78 19.24 -18.43
N VAL A 441 20.24 18.76 -17.28
CA VAL A 441 21.30 17.75 -17.16
C VAL A 441 21.00 16.83 -15.99
N ARG A 442 21.57 15.62 -16.01
CA ARG A 442 21.62 14.71 -14.87
C ARG A 442 23.00 14.79 -14.22
N SER A 443 23.07 14.77 -12.90
CA SER A 443 24.35 14.75 -12.16
C SER A 443 25.15 13.50 -12.51
N GLU A 444 26.47 13.62 -12.63
CA GLU A 444 27.32 12.47 -12.93
C GLU A 444 27.25 11.39 -11.82
N LYS A 445 27.05 11.78 -10.55
CA LYS A 445 26.91 10.84 -9.43
C LYS A 445 25.66 9.96 -9.52
N PHE A 446 24.70 10.32 -10.36
CA PHE A 446 23.48 9.54 -10.60
C PHE A 446 23.69 8.44 -11.65
N ALA A 447 24.83 8.39 -12.34
CA ALA A 447 25.05 7.51 -13.50
C ALA A 447 25.43 6.06 -13.16
N ASP A 448 25.51 5.71 -11.87
CA ASP A 448 25.59 4.31 -11.43
C ASP A 448 24.18 3.75 -11.24
N HIS A 449 23.88 2.68 -11.96
CA HIS A 449 22.54 2.07 -12.01
C HIS A 449 22.50 0.63 -11.50
N TYR A 450 23.65 0.03 -11.19
CA TYR A 450 23.75 -1.41 -10.97
C TYR A 450 24.31 -1.79 -9.60
N SER A 451 25.14 -0.95 -8.97
CA SER A 451 25.77 -1.31 -7.68
C SER A 451 24.75 -1.64 -6.60
N GLN A 452 23.70 -0.81 -6.45
CA GLN A 452 22.66 -1.07 -5.46
C GLN A 452 21.63 -2.12 -5.89
N ALA A 453 21.43 -2.32 -7.19
CA ALA A 453 20.64 -3.46 -7.69
C ALA A 453 21.31 -4.79 -7.28
N ARG A 454 22.64 -4.88 -7.46
CA ARG A 454 23.46 -6.01 -7.03
C ARG A 454 23.48 -6.15 -5.51
N LEU A 455 23.69 -5.05 -4.78
CA LEU A 455 23.63 -5.02 -3.31
C LEU A 455 22.33 -5.67 -2.84
N PHE A 456 21.18 -5.21 -3.34
CA PHE A 456 19.89 -5.77 -2.94
C PHE A 456 19.80 -7.26 -3.27
N TYR A 457 20.08 -7.68 -4.51
CA TYR A 457 19.99 -9.08 -4.91
C TYR A 457 20.89 -10.00 -4.05
N ARG A 458 22.14 -9.61 -3.82
CA ARG A 458 23.10 -10.37 -3.00
C ARG A 458 22.78 -10.32 -1.50
N SER A 459 21.89 -9.43 -1.07
CA SER A 459 21.40 -9.38 0.31
C SER A 459 20.30 -10.41 0.59
N GLN A 460 19.67 -10.94 -0.45
CA GLN A 460 18.58 -11.89 -0.34
C GLN A 460 19.08 -13.31 0.01
N THR A 461 18.21 -14.11 0.60
CA THR A 461 18.44 -15.57 0.73
C THR A 461 18.31 -16.27 -0.62
N ASP A 462 18.82 -17.48 -0.77
CA ASP A 462 18.75 -18.26 -2.02
C ASP A 462 17.30 -18.43 -2.52
N VAL A 463 16.34 -18.63 -1.61
CA VAL A 463 14.91 -18.70 -1.91
C VAL A 463 14.40 -17.35 -2.46
N GLU A 464 14.72 -16.25 -1.79
CA GLU A 464 14.31 -14.92 -2.23
C GLU A 464 14.95 -14.54 -3.58
N GLN A 465 16.20 -14.95 -3.83
CA GLN A 465 16.87 -14.80 -5.12
C GLN A 465 16.15 -15.58 -6.23
N ARG A 466 15.73 -16.82 -5.94
CA ARG A 466 14.94 -17.64 -6.86
C ARG A 466 13.60 -16.98 -7.16
N HIS A 467 12.89 -16.48 -6.16
CA HIS A 467 11.61 -15.77 -6.36
C HIS A 467 11.77 -14.53 -7.24
N ILE A 468 12.88 -13.79 -7.12
CA ILE A 468 13.20 -12.68 -8.02
C ILE A 468 13.38 -13.18 -9.46
N ALA A 469 14.16 -14.23 -9.67
CA ALA A 469 14.38 -14.82 -10.98
C ALA A 469 13.08 -15.36 -11.60
N ASP A 470 12.26 -16.07 -10.82
CA ASP A 470 10.97 -16.60 -11.24
C ASP A 470 9.98 -15.50 -11.60
N ALA A 471 9.97 -14.40 -10.84
CA ALA A 471 9.13 -13.24 -11.13
C ALA A 471 9.53 -12.58 -12.46
N ILE A 472 10.83 -12.34 -12.68
CA ILE A 472 11.33 -11.76 -13.93
C ILE A 472 11.03 -12.70 -15.11
N THR A 473 11.27 -14.00 -14.94
CA THR A 473 10.95 -15.03 -15.93
C THR A 473 9.46 -15.04 -16.27
N PHE A 474 8.60 -15.03 -15.26
CA PHE A 474 7.16 -14.96 -15.45
C PHE A 474 6.75 -13.70 -16.20
N GLU A 475 7.29 -12.53 -15.86
CA GLU A 475 6.92 -11.29 -16.54
C GLU A 475 7.41 -11.24 -17.98
N LEU A 476 8.68 -11.59 -18.22
CA LEU A 476 9.27 -11.61 -19.56
C LEU A 476 8.66 -12.68 -20.46
N SER A 477 8.15 -13.79 -19.92
CA SER A 477 7.41 -14.80 -20.69
C SER A 477 6.14 -14.25 -21.37
N LYS A 478 5.67 -13.07 -20.94
CA LYS A 478 4.51 -12.36 -21.50
C LYS A 478 4.90 -11.24 -22.46
N VAL A 479 6.20 -10.97 -22.63
CA VAL A 479 6.73 -9.97 -23.56
C VAL A 479 6.88 -10.64 -24.93
N GLY A 480 6.21 -10.09 -25.95
CA GLY A 480 6.31 -10.56 -27.33
C GLY A 480 7.53 -10.01 -28.09
N LEU A 481 8.18 -8.97 -27.56
CA LEU A 481 9.35 -8.33 -28.17
C LEU A 481 10.67 -9.00 -27.76
N GLY A 482 11.15 -9.95 -28.56
CA GLY A 482 12.40 -10.69 -28.27
C GLY A 482 13.64 -9.82 -28.03
N HIS A 483 13.75 -8.66 -28.69
CA HIS A 483 14.88 -7.74 -28.47
C HIS A 483 14.82 -7.05 -27.10
N VAL A 484 13.64 -6.92 -26.49
CA VAL A 484 13.46 -6.40 -25.13
C VAL A 484 13.97 -7.44 -24.13
N ILE A 485 13.56 -8.70 -24.30
CA ILE A 485 14.04 -9.83 -23.47
C ILE A 485 15.56 -9.88 -23.46
N GLN A 486 16.18 -9.83 -24.64
CA GLN A 486 17.64 -9.86 -24.80
C GLN A 486 18.33 -8.66 -24.13
N ARG A 487 17.78 -7.45 -24.20
CA ARG A 487 18.34 -6.29 -23.47
C ARG A 487 18.24 -6.46 -21.95
N ILE A 488 17.11 -6.98 -21.45
CA ILE A 488 16.94 -7.22 -20.01
C ILE A 488 17.94 -8.27 -19.53
N LEU A 489 18.09 -9.40 -20.22
CA LEU A 489 19.12 -10.40 -19.90
C LEU A 489 20.51 -9.76 -19.86
N GLY A 490 20.85 -8.91 -20.83
CA GLY A 490 22.11 -8.16 -20.83
C GLY A 490 22.29 -7.27 -19.59
N HIS A 491 21.23 -6.61 -19.10
CA HIS A 491 21.28 -5.85 -17.85
C HIS A 491 21.41 -6.74 -16.62
N LEU A 492 20.72 -7.89 -16.57
CA LEU A 492 20.83 -8.82 -15.45
C LEU A 492 22.26 -9.33 -15.29
N ARG A 493 22.99 -9.59 -16.39
CA ARG A 493 24.41 -9.98 -16.34
C ARG A 493 25.30 -8.93 -15.68
N VAL A 494 24.96 -7.64 -15.79
CA VAL A 494 25.68 -6.57 -15.08
C VAL A 494 25.37 -6.60 -13.59
N ILE A 495 24.15 -6.97 -13.19
CA ILE A 495 23.76 -7.09 -11.79
C ILE A 495 24.43 -8.32 -11.19
N ASP A 496 24.15 -9.51 -11.73
CA ASP A 496 24.69 -10.79 -11.28
C ASP A 496 24.53 -11.87 -12.38
N GLU A 497 25.58 -12.67 -12.62
CA GLU A 497 25.58 -13.68 -13.70
C GLU A 497 24.66 -14.87 -13.38
N ASP A 498 24.53 -15.27 -12.11
CA ASP A 498 23.68 -16.40 -11.74
C ASP A 498 22.20 -16.04 -11.89
N LEU A 499 21.82 -14.80 -11.54
CA LEU A 499 20.49 -14.25 -11.81
C LEU A 499 20.16 -14.29 -13.31
N ALA A 500 21.09 -13.80 -14.14
CA ALA A 500 20.89 -13.78 -15.58
C ALA A 500 20.74 -15.20 -16.15
N ALA A 501 21.56 -16.15 -15.70
CA ALA A 501 21.51 -17.53 -16.13
C ALA A 501 20.19 -18.20 -15.76
N MET A 502 19.70 -18.01 -14.53
CA MET A 502 18.40 -18.55 -14.09
C MET A 502 17.24 -18.03 -14.94
N VAL A 503 17.22 -16.71 -15.22
CA VAL A 503 16.16 -16.11 -16.05
C VAL A 503 16.25 -16.58 -17.51
N ALA A 504 17.46 -16.69 -18.05
CA ALA A 504 17.68 -17.19 -19.41
C ALA A 504 17.23 -18.65 -19.56
N GLU A 505 17.56 -19.51 -18.58
CA GLU A 505 17.11 -20.91 -18.53
C GLU A 505 15.59 -21.00 -18.47
N GLY A 506 14.95 -20.22 -17.58
CA GLY A 506 13.48 -20.20 -17.44
C GLY A 506 12.73 -19.74 -18.69
N LEU A 507 13.36 -18.91 -19.52
CA LEU A 507 12.82 -18.44 -20.80
C LEU A 507 13.23 -19.31 -22.00
N ALA A 508 14.16 -20.25 -21.80
CA ALA A 508 14.85 -20.99 -22.87
C ALA A 508 15.52 -20.05 -23.91
N GLU A 509 16.17 -19.00 -23.43
CA GLU A 509 16.90 -18.01 -24.23
C GLU A 509 18.41 -18.16 -24.05
N ASP A 510 19.20 -17.85 -25.08
CA ASP A 510 20.65 -17.74 -24.94
C ASP A 510 21.02 -16.44 -24.19
N LEU A 511 22.08 -16.49 -23.37
CA LEU A 511 22.61 -15.29 -22.71
C LEU A 511 23.29 -14.36 -23.74
N PRO A 512 22.81 -13.11 -23.91
CA PRO A 512 23.46 -12.11 -24.76
C PRO A 512 24.70 -11.54 -24.08
N GLU A 513 25.43 -10.67 -24.78
CA GLU A 513 26.47 -9.86 -24.15
C GLU A 513 25.90 -9.01 -23.00
N ALA A 514 26.68 -8.86 -21.92
CA ALA A 514 26.32 -7.97 -20.82
C ALA A 514 26.15 -6.53 -21.34
N ALA A 515 25.15 -5.83 -20.83
CA ALA A 515 24.96 -4.42 -21.14
C ALA A 515 26.19 -3.62 -20.71
N LYS A 516 26.53 -2.56 -21.45
CA LYS A 516 27.65 -1.69 -21.09
C LYS A 516 27.21 -0.62 -20.10
N PRO A 517 27.60 -0.69 -18.81
CA PRO A 517 27.21 0.33 -17.85
C PRO A 517 27.92 1.65 -18.14
N PHE A 518 27.30 2.78 -17.79
CA PHE A 518 27.94 4.09 -17.93
C PHE A 518 29.03 4.30 -16.88
N ARG A 519 28.76 3.90 -15.63
CA ARG A 519 29.75 3.74 -14.56
C ARG A 519 29.90 2.28 -14.20
N GLU A 520 31.13 1.81 -14.06
CA GLU A 520 31.40 0.46 -13.62
C GLU A 520 30.77 0.20 -12.24
N PRO A 521 29.98 -0.87 -12.05
CA PRO A 521 29.32 -1.14 -10.79
C PRO A 521 30.33 -1.46 -9.70
N ILE A 522 30.16 -0.84 -8.54
CA ILE A 522 30.94 -1.08 -7.33
C ILE A 522 30.34 -2.26 -6.58
N ASP A 523 31.18 -3.16 -6.08
CA ASP A 523 30.72 -4.27 -5.25
C ASP A 523 30.55 -3.80 -3.81
N MET A 524 29.31 -3.48 -3.44
CA MET A 524 28.93 -3.01 -2.11
C MET A 524 28.64 -4.21 -1.19
N ALA A 525 28.86 -4.03 0.12
CA ALA A 525 28.56 -5.06 1.10
C ALA A 525 27.04 -5.37 1.13
N PRO A 526 26.62 -6.65 1.19
CA PRO A 526 25.22 -7.01 1.41
C PRO A 526 24.68 -6.47 2.74
N SER A 527 23.37 -6.28 2.82
CA SER A 527 22.64 -5.73 3.96
C SER A 527 21.47 -6.64 4.34
N ASP A 528 21.55 -7.29 5.49
CA ASP A 528 20.54 -8.26 5.92
C ASP A 528 19.18 -7.60 6.18
N ALA A 529 19.17 -6.30 6.50
CA ALA A 529 17.95 -5.50 6.67
C ALA A 529 17.08 -5.44 5.40
N LEU A 530 17.64 -5.73 4.22
CA LEU A 530 16.90 -5.72 2.96
C LEU A 530 16.11 -7.00 2.71
N SER A 531 16.48 -8.12 3.34
CA SER A 531 15.82 -9.43 3.21
C SER A 531 14.63 -9.55 4.17
N ILE A 532 13.52 -10.09 3.65
CA ILE A 532 12.34 -10.42 4.45
C ILE A 532 12.65 -11.65 5.30
N ALA A 533 13.24 -12.69 4.69
CA ALA A 533 13.49 -13.97 5.34
C ALA A 533 14.51 -13.86 6.49
N LYS A 534 15.59 -13.08 6.30
CA LYS A 534 16.60 -12.85 7.36
C LYS A 534 16.08 -12.00 8.52
N SER A 535 15.10 -11.14 8.24
CA SER A 535 14.45 -10.27 9.24
C SER A 535 13.11 -10.82 9.75
N ALA A 536 12.78 -12.08 9.44
CA ALA A 536 11.47 -12.66 9.71
C ALA A 536 11.18 -12.76 11.21
N LYS A 537 9.96 -12.36 11.61
CA LYS A 537 9.42 -12.58 12.96
C LYS A 537 8.47 -13.77 12.93
N TYR A 538 8.79 -14.81 13.69
CA TYR A 538 7.93 -15.98 13.85
C TYR A 538 6.92 -15.75 14.97
N THR A 539 5.77 -15.19 14.62
CA THR A 539 4.68 -14.86 15.55
C THR A 539 3.32 -15.23 14.94
N MET A 540 2.37 -15.62 15.79
CA MET A 540 0.97 -15.82 15.41
C MET A 540 0.16 -14.53 15.43
N LYS A 541 0.63 -13.49 16.15
CA LYS A 541 -0.05 -12.19 16.22
C LYS A 541 -0.32 -11.64 14.82
N GLY A 542 -1.59 -11.40 14.52
CA GLY A 542 -2.05 -10.82 13.25
C GLY A 542 -2.10 -11.81 12.07
N ARG A 543 -1.85 -13.10 12.29
CA ARG A 543 -2.05 -14.16 11.29
C ARG A 543 -3.46 -14.74 11.35
N LYS A 544 -3.90 -15.36 10.25
CA LYS A 544 -5.20 -16.04 10.14
C LYS A 544 -4.99 -17.53 9.85
N VAL A 545 -5.66 -18.41 10.60
CA VAL A 545 -5.55 -19.88 10.43
C VAL A 545 -6.92 -20.48 10.10
N GLY A 546 -6.95 -21.35 9.09
CA GLY A 546 -8.14 -22.07 8.68
C GLY A 546 -8.16 -23.49 9.22
N ILE A 547 -9.19 -23.87 9.99
CA ILE A 547 -9.34 -25.24 10.50
C ILE A 547 -10.48 -25.92 9.74
N LEU A 548 -10.15 -26.87 8.87
CA LEU A 548 -11.13 -27.68 8.15
C LEU A 548 -11.66 -28.79 9.06
N ILE A 549 -12.94 -28.71 9.41
CA ILE A 549 -13.64 -29.68 10.24
C ILE A 549 -14.55 -30.62 9.42
N GLY A 550 -14.55 -31.89 9.82
CA GLY A 550 -15.42 -32.94 9.26
C GLY A 550 -16.74 -33.10 10.03
N GLN A 551 -17.68 -33.90 9.51
CA GLN A 551 -18.91 -34.22 10.24
C GLN A 551 -18.68 -35.13 11.46
N SER A 552 -17.64 -35.94 11.38
CA SER A 552 -17.22 -36.94 12.37
C SER A 552 -15.85 -36.61 12.98
N GLY A 553 -15.33 -35.40 12.73
CA GLY A 553 -14.08 -34.92 13.33
C GLY A 553 -14.20 -34.67 14.83
N ASP A 554 -13.08 -34.75 15.54
CA ASP A 554 -13.03 -34.48 16.98
C ASP A 554 -13.10 -32.97 17.24
N GLN A 555 -14.31 -32.48 17.55
CA GLN A 555 -14.54 -31.06 17.84
C GLN A 555 -13.67 -30.55 19.00
N SER A 556 -13.35 -31.40 19.99
CA SER A 556 -12.53 -30.98 21.12
C SER A 556 -11.10 -30.64 20.70
N LYS A 557 -10.56 -31.34 19.69
CA LYS A 557 -9.27 -30.97 19.07
C LYS A 557 -9.35 -29.64 18.33
N ALA A 558 -10.41 -29.42 17.55
CA ALA A 558 -10.60 -28.15 16.83
C ALA A 558 -10.68 -26.97 17.81
N ASP A 559 -11.43 -27.11 18.91
CA ASP A 559 -11.56 -26.09 19.95
C ASP A 559 -10.24 -25.85 20.68
N ALA A 560 -9.47 -26.91 20.96
CA ALA A 560 -8.15 -26.80 21.59
C ALA A 560 -7.13 -26.09 20.70
N LEU A 561 -7.10 -26.40 19.40
CA LEU A 561 -6.26 -25.69 18.42
C LEU A 561 -6.66 -24.23 18.31
N LYS A 562 -7.97 -23.95 18.17
CA LYS A 562 -8.51 -22.59 18.12
C LYS A 562 -8.07 -21.78 19.34
N SER A 563 -8.29 -22.31 20.53
CA SER A 563 -7.92 -21.65 21.79
C SER A 563 -6.42 -21.36 21.89
N ALA A 564 -5.57 -22.31 21.48
CA ALA A 564 -4.12 -22.13 21.53
C ALA A 564 -3.60 -21.09 20.53
N LEU A 565 -4.18 -21.04 19.33
CA LEU A 565 -3.83 -20.05 18.30
C LEU A 565 -4.30 -18.64 18.70
N GLU A 566 -5.52 -18.51 19.21
CA GLU A 566 -6.07 -17.24 19.69
C GLU A 566 -5.31 -16.69 20.90
N ALA A 567 -4.82 -17.56 21.79
CA ALA A 567 -3.96 -17.18 22.91
C ALA A 567 -2.63 -16.52 22.47
N GLU A 568 -2.15 -16.86 21.27
CA GLU A 568 -0.95 -16.25 20.66
C GLU A 568 -1.29 -15.10 19.69
N GLY A 569 -2.56 -14.68 19.63
CA GLY A 569 -3.02 -13.53 18.86
C GLY A 569 -3.31 -13.79 17.38
N ALA A 570 -3.52 -15.04 16.97
CA ALA A 570 -4.03 -15.35 15.63
C ALA A 570 -5.57 -15.31 15.59
N THR A 571 -6.10 -14.93 14.43
CA THR A 571 -7.51 -15.13 14.10
C THR A 571 -7.71 -16.54 13.57
N VAL A 572 -8.73 -17.26 14.06
CA VAL A 572 -9.03 -18.62 13.60
C VAL A 572 -10.41 -18.65 12.96
N GLU A 573 -10.50 -19.29 11.80
CA GLU A 573 -11.77 -19.52 11.11
C GLU A 573 -12.02 -21.02 10.98
N LEU A 574 -13.15 -21.48 11.51
CA LEU A 574 -13.60 -22.85 11.30
C LEU A 574 -14.25 -22.97 9.93
N ILE A 575 -13.80 -23.96 9.16
CA ILE A 575 -14.20 -24.19 7.78
C ILE A 575 -14.86 -25.57 7.68
N ALA A 576 -16.01 -25.66 7.02
CA ALA A 576 -16.65 -26.92 6.72
C ALA A 576 -17.10 -26.98 5.25
N LYS A 577 -17.43 -28.18 4.76
CA LYS A 577 -18.01 -28.33 3.41
C LYS A 577 -19.31 -27.54 3.25
N GLU A 578 -20.15 -27.50 4.29
CA GLU A 578 -21.42 -26.77 4.31
C GLU A 578 -21.37 -25.58 5.29
N ARG A 579 -21.80 -24.38 4.85
CA ARG A 579 -21.76 -23.15 5.66
C ARG A 579 -22.49 -23.25 7.00
N GLY A 580 -23.56 -24.05 7.09
CA GLY A 580 -24.33 -24.19 8.33
C GLY A 580 -23.62 -24.95 9.46
N ARG A 581 -22.42 -25.49 9.21
CA ARG A 581 -21.66 -26.27 10.19
C ARG A 581 -20.43 -25.56 10.74
N ALA A 582 -20.04 -24.44 10.15
CA ALA A 582 -18.85 -23.67 10.56
C ALA A 582 -18.97 -22.20 10.18
N GLU A 583 -18.01 -21.38 10.59
CA GLU A 583 -17.95 -19.95 10.26
C GLU A 583 -17.74 -19.71 8.76
N ALA A 584 -17.19 -20.68 8.03
CA ALA A 584 -16.97 -20.55 6.60
C ALA A 584 -17.21 -21.85 5.82
N GLN A 585 -17.46 -21.68 4.53
CA GLN A 585 -17.69 -22.79 3.61
C GLN A 585 -16.45 -23.03 2.76
N LEU A 586 -15.97 -24.28 2.70
CA LEU A 586 -14.66 -24.63 2.12
C LEU A 586 -14.41 -24.08 0.71
N ALA A 587 -15.39 -24.16 -0.19
CA ALA A 587 -15.20 -23.66 -1.55
C ALA A 587 -15.13 -22.12 -1.63
N GLY A 588 -15.75 -21.41 -0.69
CA GLY A 588 -15.64 -19.96 -0.54
C GLY A 588 -14.44 -19.50 0.29
N SER A 589 -13.67 -20.45 0.82
CA SER A 589 -12.58 -20.23 1.77
C SER A 589 -11.33 -21.04 1.37
N PRO A 590 -10.76 -20.81 0.18
CA PRO A 590 -9.55 -21.50 -0.25
C PRO A 590 -8.38 -21.17 0.67
N SER A 591 -7.38 -22.06 0.72
CA SER A 591 -6.27 -21.95 1.66
C SER A 591 -5.43 -20.69 1.50
N VAL A 592 -5.44 -20.06 0.32
CA VAL A 592 -4.78 -18.77 0.01
C VAL A 592 -5.26 -17.58 0.84
N LEU A 593 -6.38 -17.72 1.56
CA LEU A 593 -6.87 -16.72 2.51
C LEU A 593 -6.30 -16.88 3.93
N TYR A 594 -5.50 -17.92 4.18
CA TYR A 594 -4.98 -18.29 5.49
C TYR A 594 -3.45 -18.43 5.47
N ASP A 595 -2.80 -18.16 6.60
CA ASP A 595 -1.36 -18.31 6.80
C ASP A 595 -0.94 -19.76 7.05
N ALA A 596 -1.82 -20.56 7.66
CA ALA A 596 -1.67 -21.97 7.93
C ALA A 596 -3.03 -22.67 7.94
N VAL A 597 -3.03 -24.00 7.81
CA VAL A 597 -4.26 -24.79 7.82
C VAL A 597 -4.15 -26.01 8.73
N ALA A 598 -5.27 -26.42 9.33
CA ALA A 598 -5.37 -27.68 10.08
C ALA A 598 -6.55 -28.53 9.59
N LEU A 599 -6.38 -29.85 9.60
CA LEU A 599 -7.35 -30.82 9.11
C LEU A 599 -7.87 -31.66 10.28
N VAL A 600 -9.01 -31.26 10.86
CA VAL A 600 -9.66 -31.99 11.96
C VAL A 600 -10.82 -32.81 11.38
N LEU A 601 -10.47 -33.93 10.78
CA LEU A 601 -11.39 -34.81 10.06
C LEU A 601 -11.58 -36.13 10.80
N GLY A 602 -12.76 -36.75 10.69
CA GLY A 602 -12.90 -38.18 10.97
C GLY A 602 -12.50 -39.01 9.75
N GLU A 603 -12.19 -40.30 9.91
CA GLU A 603 -11.71 -41.14 8.79
C GLU A 603 -12.67 -41.17 7.59
N GLU A 604 -13.98 -41.17 7.86
CA GLU A 604 -14.99 -41.13 6.79
C GLU A 604 -15.00 -39.77 6.08
N ASP A 605 -14.81 -38.68 6.82
CA ASP A 605 -14.66 -37.34 6.24
C ASP A 605 -13.42 -37.27 5.38
N GLY A 606 -12.27 -37.76 5.85
CA GLY A 606 -11.03 -37.83 5.09
C GLY A 606 -11.21 -38.52 3.73
N ARG A 607 -11.86 -39.69 3.72
CA ARG A 607 -12.17 -40.44 2.47
C ARG A 607 -13.15 -39.70 1.55
N LYS A 608 -14.12 -38.97 2.10
CA LYS A 608 -15.08 -38.16 1.31
C LYS A 608 -14.42 -36.92 0.73
N MET A 609 -13.61 -36.22 1.54
CA MET A 609 -12.89 -35.02 1.15
C MET A 609 -11.82 -35.32 0.09
N ALA A 610 -11.18 -36.49 0.14
CA ALA A 610 -10.26 -36.97 -0.89
C ALA A 610 -10.89 -37.10 -2.30
N LYS A 611 -12.23 -37.06 -2.40
CA LYS A 611 -12.98 -37.05 -3.67
C LYS A 611 -13.62 -35.71 -3.98
N TYR A 612 -13.45 -34.72 -3.10
CA TYR A 612 -14.05 -33.40 -3.24
C TYR A 612 -12.97 -32.39 -3.63
N LYS A 613 -12.98 -31.96 -4.89
CA LYS A 613 -11.92 -31.14 -5.49
C LYS A 613 -11.55 -29.88 -4.67
N PRO A 614 -12.50 -29.10 -4.12
CA PRO A 614 -12.13 -27.96 -3.26
C PRO A 614 -11.35 -28.33 -1.99
N ALA A 615 -11.55 -29.53 -1.42
CA ALA A 615 -10.73 -29.98 -0.29
C ALA A 615 -9.32 -30.39 -0.73
N ILE A 616 -9.21 -31.05 -1.88
CA ILE A 616 -7.92 -31.41 -2.48
C ILE A 616 -7.13 -30.13 -2.78
N ASP A 617 -7.77 -29.13 -3.41
CA ASP A 617 -7.14 -27.85 -3.75
C ASP A 617 -6.75 -27.06 -2.50
N PHE A 618 -7.61 -27.04 -1.46
CA PHE A 618 -7.30 -26.41 -0.19
C PHE A 618 -5.98 -26.93 0.42
N VAL A 619 -5.81 -28.25 0.44
CA VAL A 619 -4.62 -28.91 0.99
C VAL A 619 -3.41 -28.79 0.05
N SER A 620 -3.60 -29.03 -1.24
CA SER A 620 -2.55 -28.96 -2.26
C SER A 620 -1.96 -27.55 -2.37
N ASP A 621 -2.81 -26.52 -2.37
CA ASP A 621 -2.38 -25.12 -2.41
C ASP A 621 -1.67 -24.73 -1.11
N ALA A 622 -2.18 -25.16 0.05
CA ALA A 622 -1.48 -24.90 1.31
C ALA A 622 -0.08 -25.52 1.32
N PHE A 623 0.05 -26.73 0.78
CA PHE A 623 1.33 -27.39 0.66
C PHE A 623 2.24 -26.66 -0.32
N ALA A 624 1.76 -26.39 -1.54
CA ALA A 624 2.49 -25.71 -2.60
C ALA A 624 2.93 -24.29 -2.24
N HIS A 625 2.20 -23.62 -1.35
CA HIS A 625 2.55 -22.29 -0.84
C HIS A 625 3.37 -22.37 0.44
N ALA A 626 4.02 -23.50 0.73
CA ALA A 626 4.92 -23.66 1.86
C ALA A 626 4.28 -23.35 3.23
N LYS A 627 2.96 -23.53 3.39
CA LYS A 627 2.25 -23.31 4.67
C LYS A 627 2.41 -24.50 5.60
N ALA A 628 2.24 -24.24 6.90
CA ALA A 628 2.08 -25.30 7.88
C ALA A 628 0.73 -26.00 7.69
N ILE A 629 0.75 -27.33 7.79
CA ILE A 629 -0.44 -28.18 7.72
C ILE A 629 -0.49 -29.03 8.99
N GLY A 630 -1.47 -28.77 9.84
CA GLY A 630 -1.79 -29.60 11.00
C GLY A 630 -2.67 -30.76 10.56
N THR A 631 -2.29 -32.00 10.86
CA THR A 631 -3.01 -33.17 10.37
C THR A 631 -2.86 -34.40 11.28
N ASP A 632 -3.68 -35.42 11.07
CA ASP A 632 -3.52 -36.73 11.70
C ASP A 632 -3.91 -37.85 10.72
N GLY A 633 -3.83 -39.11 11.16
CA GLY A 633 -4.07 -40.28 10.30
C GLY A 633 -5.45 -40.31 9.63
N ALA A 634 -6.46 -39.62 10.19
CA ALA A 634 -7.80 -39.59 9.60
C ALA A 634 -7.85 -38.79 8.29
N ALA A 635 -6.96 -37.81 8.11
CA ALA A 635 -6.86 -36.97 6.93
C ALA A 635 -5.92 -37.54 5.84
N GLN A 636 -5.21 -38.65 6.10
CA GLN A 636 -4.24 -39.22 5.16
C GLN A 636 -4.78 -39.43 3.74
N PRO A 637 -6.01 -39.96 3.52
CA PRO A 637 -6.54 -40.11 2.17
C PRO A 637 -6.64 -38.78 1.39
N LEU A 638 -6.88 -37.67 2.10
CA LEU A 638 -6.94 -36.33 1.50
C LEU A 638 -5.53 -35.81 1.21
N LEU A 639 -4.56 -36.03 2.11
CA LEU A 639 -3.16 -35.69 1.89
C LEU A 639 -2.60 -36.39 0.64
N ASP A 640 -2.86 -37.69 0.51
CA ASP A 640 -2.42 -38.49 -0.65
C ASP A 640 -3.05 -37.96 -1.95
N ALA A 641 -4.35 -37.64 -1.93
CA ALA A 641 -5.05 -37.07 -3.07
C ALA A 641 -4.56 -35.67 -3.47
N ALA A 642 -4.01 -34.92 -2.51
CA ALA A 642 -3.44 -33.60 -2.69
C ALA A 642 -1.94 -33.60 -3.01
N GLY A 643 -1.29 -34.77 -3.01
CA GLY A 643 0.16 -34.91 -3.25
C GLY A 643 1.01 -34.35 -2.13
N VAL A 644 0.55 -34.41 -0.87
CA VAL A 644 1.30 -33.90 0.28
C VAL A 644 2.27 -34.94 0.81
N GLU A 645 3.54 -34.57 0.87
CA GLU A 645 4.59 -35.36 1.51
C GLU A 645 4.89 -34.82 2.92
N LYS A 646 5.27 -35.70 3.85
CA LYS A 646 5.59 -35.29 5.22
C LYS A 646 6.94 -34.60 5.29
N ASP A 647 6.94 -33.34 5.70
CA ASP A 647 8.13 -32.53 5.97
C ASP A 647 8.06 -31.85 7.36
N GLU A 648 8.94 -30.89 7.65
CA GLU A 648 8.92 -30.13 8.91
C GLU A 648 7.68 -29.27 9.12
N GLY A 649 6.95 -28.93 8.05
CA GLY A 649 5.75 -28.11 8.06
C GLY A 649 4.45 -28.90 8.12
N VAL A 650 4.50 -30.23 7.94
CA VAL A 650 3.35 -31.14 8.11
C VAL A 650 3.45 -31.79 9.49
N VAL A 651 2.67 -31.26 10.45
CA VAL A 651 2.77 -31.59 11.87
C VAL A 651 1.48 -32.20 12.41
N ASP A 652 1.59 -32.91 13.53
CA ASP A 652 0.42 -33.48 14.21
C ASP A 652 -0.50 -32.38 14.76
N LEU A 653 -1.77 -32.70 15.03
CA LEU A 653 -2.75 -31.79 15.64
C LEU A 653 -2.50 -31.52 17.15
N ASP A 654 -1.24 -31.46 17.57
CA ASP A 654 -0.85 -31.01 18.91
C ASP A 654 -0.87 -29.46 18.94
N PRO A 655 -1.60 -28.82 19.88
CA PRO A 655 -1.71 -27.36 19.89
C PRO A 655 -0.38 -26.62 19.97
N ALA A 656 0.54 -27.03 20.84
CA ALA A 656 1.82 -26.34 20.99
C ALA A 656 2.70 -26.51 19.74
N GLY A 657 2.77 -27.74 19.20
CA GLY A 657 3.49 -28.04 17.98
C GLY A 657 2.94 -27.29 16.76
N PHE A 658 1.62 -27.28 16.58
CA PHE A 658 0.98 -26.62 15.45
C PHE A 658 1.08 -25.09 15.52
N VAL A 659 0.89 -24.48 16.69
CA VAL A 659 1.09 -23.03 16.89
C VAL A 659 2.50 -22.61 16.46
N LYS A 660 3.53 -23.35 16.92
CA LYS A 660 4.91 -23.09 16.52
C LYS A 660 5.07 -23.25 15.01
N ALA A 661 4.50 -24.29 14.43
CA ALA A 661 4.63 -24.56 13.00
C ALA A 661 3.94 -23.49 12.13
N ALA A 662 2.76 -23.02 12.52
CA ALA A 662 1.93 -22.06 11.80
C ALA A 662 2.51 -20.63 11.76
N SER A 663 3.50 -20.34 12.60
CA SER A 663 4.16 -19.03 12.67
C SER A 663 5.17 -18.76 11.54
N ARG A 664 5.43 -19.73 10.65
CA ARG A 664 6.43 -19.63 9.58
C ARG A 664 5.99 -20.29 8.27
N ARG A 665 6.74 -20.03 7.19
CA ARG A 665 6.66 -20.73 5.90
C ARG A 665 7.84 -21.72 5.80
N TYR A 666 7.67 -22.77 5.00
CA TYR A 666 8.62 -23.88 4.86
C TYR A 666 9.20 -23.93 3.43
N TYR A 667 10.00 -22.92 3.09
CA TYR A 667 10.51 -22.72 1.73
C TYR A 667 11.38 -23.85 1.19
N ALA A 668 12.00 -24.67 2.05
CA ALA A 668 12.70 -25.89 1.63
C ALA A 668 11.81 -26.86 0.82
N ARG A 669 10.48 -26.73 0.94
CA ARG A 669 9.50 -27.49 0.16
C ARG A 669 9.47 -27.09 -1.31
N GLU A 670 9.84 -25.86 -1.65
CA GLU A 670 9.77 -25.37 -3.03
C GLU A 670 10.73 -26.14 -3.94
N GLU A 671 11.93 -26.49 -3.47
CA GLU A 671 12.90 -27.32 -4.21
C GLU A 671 12.39 -28.74 -4.53
N ALA A 672 11.44 -29.25 -3.75
CA ALA A 672 10.85 -30.57 -3.98
C ALA A 672 9.63 -30.53 -4.93
N LEU A 673 9.08 -29.34 -5.14
CA LEU A 673 7.83 -29.13 -5.89
C LEU A 673 8.05 -28.58 -7.30
N TRP A 674 9.08 -27.74 -7.48
CA TRP A 674 9.41 -27.01 -8.70
C TRP A 674 10.86 -27.29 -9.06
#